data_AF-V9G5E5-F1
#
_entry.id   AF-V9G5E5-F1
#
_cell.length_a   1.000
_cell.length_b   1.000
_cell.length_c   1.000
_cell.angle_alpha   90.00
_cell.angle_beta   90.00
_cell.angle_gamma   90.00
#
_symmetry.space_group_name_H-M   'P 1'
#
loop_
_entity.id
_entity.type
_entity.pdbx_description
1 polymer ?
#
loop_
_entity_poly.entity_id
_entity_poly.type
_entity_poly.pdbx_seq_one_letter_code
_entity_poly.pdbx_strand_id
1 'polypeptide(L)'
;MKTNIGHLESAAGIAGVIKVLMSMKYKQLPGLQNFKKLNHRISIEESPFYMVDKLREWKLLESEDGQTYPRRAGISSFGFGGTNAHVVLEEAPVAKKKQSKKLPQYVVCLSAKTEESLRQREQDLAQWLNKHGQGISLTDVSATLLLRREHFDVRSAYVVRDLHELREKLQQAADKSKPEGYFHDRIPLTGKKEEPLFEHLGKVLVTELQSIKKSSVQEYGHKLTALAELYVKGYEVDWKAIFPADKIAHVHLPTYPFARERYWIPEPELGISEVGAAAERAAASYIHPLLHQNTSDFSEQRYSSTFSGEEFFLKDHMVNNQRVLPGVAYLEMAREAVSKAAGSSSLANFPMRMEHVVWAKPIAVGNHPVQVHIALFPDEQGDVSYEIYSEPEEGNEESVVHSQGNIAVRPELVNETNQVNIDDLKKQLARVDVAIAQYYDVFKLMGIHYGPAHQGLEEVYAGADSVLAKLSIPSSVQGTGEDPYILHPSLLDSALQAAMILMLGSDLTDVLDGKVAPRLFLPFALQELDVMHSCSSIMWAQVRYSLQDRSSGKSEKVDLELYDGHGTLCVRMIGLSWRILAVEEALLQTQVNTGTILLHPSWKEQDAAGDKTFLNNDDHCVVLCEMDEAAKKSIESQMEGVRVLSLQSKRKNLKERFQAYSGNLLDEIQSILKDGSKKNVFVQIVIPAQGEHQLFTGLSGLLKTARLENPKVVGQMIEVDQRVTTERLVDALRENYLNPGEFHIRYLEGKHLVKGWDVMKTPATEESPPWKENGTYLITGGMGGLGLIFANEIAKQTKEVTLILTGRSALGTESALQLEALRSQGARVEYRQADVSNLKEVEQLVHNAAAEFGGLQGILHSAGVIKDRLMLNKTTEELQAVLAPKVAGLVNLDQASKELKLDLFVVFSSVYGVMGNPGQADYCSANALWMRMHHIEMNLCRRRSEAGTPCP
;
A
#
# COMPACT_ATOMS: atom_id res chain seq x y z
N MET A 1 31.89 30.98 -4.25
CA MET A 1 30.49 31.05 -4.74
C MET A 1 29.97 29.65 -4.93
N LYS A 2 30.39 28.92 -5.97
CA LYS A 2 30.06 27.49 -6.12
C LYS A 2 30.43 26.66 -4.88
N THR A 3 31.60 26.91 -4.31
CA THR A 3 32.07 26.33 -3.04
C THR A 3 31.20 26.65 -1.82
N ASN A 4 30.35 27.69 -1.88
CA ASN A 4 29.57 28.17 -0.75
C ASN A 4 28.08 27.79 -0.84
N ILE A 5 27.52 27.79 -2.06
CA ILE A 5 26.08 27.57 -2.28
C ILE A 5 25.78 26.53 -3.37
N GLY A 6 26.77 25.74 -3.77
CA GLY A 6 26.63 24.73 -4.82
C GLY A 6 26.69 25.29 -6.24
N HIS A 7 26.58 24.38 -7.22
CA HIS A 7 26.51 24.74 -8.64
C HIS A 7 25.07 25.10 -9.00
N LEU A 8 24.79 26.37 -9.30
CA LEU A 8 23.43 26.85 -9.62
C LEU A 8 23.07 26.71 -11.10
N GLU A 9 23.69 25.78 -11.82
CA GLU A 9 23.53 25.56 -13.26
C GLU A 9 23.48 26.86 -14.09
N SER A 10 22.35 27.13 -14.72
CA SER A 10 22.10 28.32 -15.54
C SER A 10 22.34 29.64 -14.78
N ALA A 11 22.16 29.66 -13.45
CA ALA A 11 22.39 30.82 -12.61
C ALA A 11 23.83 30.93 -12.07
N ALA A 12 24.72 29.99 -12.39
CA ALA A 12 26.10 30.00 -11.89
C ALA A 12 26.91 31.23 -12.34
N GLY A 13 26.62 31.78 -13.52
CA GLY A 13 27.26 32.99 -14.05
C GLY A 13 26.89 34.24 -13.25
N ILE A 14 25.58 34.52 -13.09
CA ILE A 14 25.09 35.68 -12.34
C ILE A 14 25.48 35.61 -10.86
N ALA A 15 25.52 34.42 -10.29
CA ALA A 15 26.08 34.15 -8.98
C ALA A 15 27.54 34.64 -8.86
N GLY A 16 28.38 34.34 -9.86
CA GLY A 16 29.75 34.85 -9.94
C GLY A 16 29.82 36.37 -9.99
N VAL A 17 28.96 37.00 -10.80
CA VAL A 17 28.83 38.47 -10.89
C VAL A 17 28.47 39.08 -9.55
N ILE A 18 27.45 38.56 -8.85
CA ILE A 18 27.03 39.06 -7.54
C ILE A 18 28.18 38.97 -6.53
N LYS A 19 28.92 37.86 -6.49
CA LYS A 19 30.11 37.72 -5.62
C LYS A 19 31.12 38.84 -5.88
N VAL A 20 31.44 39.11 -7.15
CA VAL A 20 32.44 40.13 -7.52
C VAL A 20 31.93 41.54 -7.18
N LEU A 21 30.68 41.87 -7.48
CA LEU A 21 30.10 43.16 -7.15
C LEU A 21 30.10 43.41 -5.63
N MET A 22 29.78 42.39 -4.84
CA MET A 22 29.89 42.47 -3.37
C MET A 22 31.35 42.62 -2.93
N SER A 23 32.28 41.91 -3.57
CA SER A 23 33.72 42.02 -3.29
C SER A 23 34.25 43.43 -3.55
N MET A 24 33.81 44.09 -4.63
CA MET A 24 34.13 45.49 -4.92
C MET A 24 33.48 46.44 -3.90
N LYS A 25 32.20 46.23 -3.57
CA LYS A 25 31.46 47.05 -2.58
C LYS A 25 32.13 47.06 -1.21
N TYR A 26 32.56 45.89 -0.73
CA TYR A 26 33.22 45.74 0.57
C TYR A 26 34.74 45.87 0.51
N LYS A 27 35.32 46.02 -0.69
CA LYS A 27 36.77 46.05 -0.94
C LYS A 27 37.50 44.84 -0.34
N GLN A 28 36.88 43.66 -0.43
CA GLN A 28 37.34 42.42 0.19
C GLN A 28 37.13 41.23 -0.75
N LEU A 29 38.04 40.26 -0.70
CA LEU A 29 37.94 38.98 -1.42
C LEU A 29 37.48 37.89 -0.44
N PRO A 30 36.33 37.23 -0.66
CA PRO A 30 35.85 36.16 0.21
C PRO A 30 36.62 34.84 -0.02
N GLY A 31 36.85 34.11 1.08
CA GLY A 31 37.50 32.80 1.08
C GLY A 31 36.68 31.69 0.41
N LEU A 32 37.38 30.67 -0.08
CA LEU A 32 36.82 29.42 -0.59
C LEU A 32 36.47 28.51 0.59
N GLN A 33 35.18 28.32 0.82
CA GLN A 33 34.68 27.42 1.85
C GLN A 33 35.11 25.97 1.56
N ASN A 34 35.55 25.26 2.61
CA ASN A 34 36.05 23.88 2.57
C ASN A 34 37.31 23.64 1.71
N PHE A 35 38.03 24.68 1.31
CA PHE A 35 39.28 24.53 0.58
C PHE A 35 40.43 24.14 1.52
N LYS A 36 40.85 22.86 1.48
CA LYS A 36 41.97 22.33 2.31
C LYS A 36 43.26 22.10 1.54
N LYS A 37 43.16 21.61 0.30
CA LYS A 37 44.31 21.24 -0.53
C LYS A 37 43.98 21.50 -2.00
N LEU A 38 44.96 22.02 -2.74
CA LEU A 38 44.84 22.19 -4.19
C LEU A 38 44.78 20.81 -4.88
N ASN A 39 44.00 20.72 -5.96
CA ASN A 39 43.95 19.51 -6.77
C ASN A 39 45.32 19.26 -7.41
N HIS A 40 45.87 18.05 -7.27
CA HIS A 40 47.18 17.66 -7.80
C HIS A 40 47.32 17.80 -9.33
N ARG A 41 46.20 17.88 -10.07
CA ARG A 41 46.20 18.10 -11.52
C ARG A 41 46.34 19.58 -11.93
N ILE A 42 46.30 20.51 -10.98
CA ILE A 42 46.36 21.95 -11.23
C ILE A 42 47.65 22.48 -10.61
N SER A 43 48.61 22.92 -11.43
CA SER A 43 49.76 23.69 -10.95
C SER A 43 49.48 25.19 -11.10
N ILE A 44 49.74 25.94 -10.02
CA ILE A 44 49.60 27.40 -9.99
C ILE A 44 50.91 28.12 -9.64
N GLU A 45 51.98 27.38 -9.34
CA GLU A 45 53.26 27.90 -8.83
C GLU A 45 53.94 28.86 -9.82
N GLU A 46 53.76 28.64 -11.12
CA GLU A 46 54.28 29.48 -12.20
C GLU A 46 53.20 30.35 -12.88
N SER A 47 52.02 30.48 -12.25
CA SER A 47 50.88 31.22 -12.80
C SER A 47 50.63 32.53 -12.05
N PRO A 48 49.91 33.50 -12.66
CA PRO A 48 49.48 34.71 -11.95
C PRO A 48 48.35 34.43 -10.93
N PHE A 49 47.90 33.19 -10.78
CA PHE A 49 46.76 32.80 -9.95
C PHE A 49 47.19 32.31 -8.58
N TYR A 50 46.42 32.72 -7.56
CA TYR A 50 46.55 32.23 -6.20
C TYR A 50 45.16 31.98 -5.60
N MET A 51 45.06 31.02 -4.69
CA MET A 51 43.78 30.70 -4.04
C MET A 51 43.50 31.63 -2.85
N VAL A 52 42.22 31.98 -2.67
CA VAL A 52 41.73 32.75 -1.51
C VAL A 52 41.12 31.77 -0.53
N ASP A 53 41.86 31.38 0.50
CA ASP A 53 41.45 30.45 1.55
C ASP A 53 40.58 31.15 2.62
N LYS A 54 40.93 32.38 2.99
CA LYS A 54 40.22 33.21 3.98
C LYS A 54 39.88 34.60 3.46
N LEU A 55 38.95 35.27 4.14
CA LEU A 55 38.57 36.65 3.84
C LEU A 55 39.81 37.57 3.94
N ARG A 56 40.06 38.37 2.91
CA ARG A 56 41.16 39.35 2.89
C ARG A 56 40.77 40.63 2.19
N GLU A 57 41.52 41.70 2.47
CA GLU A 57 41.39 42.98 1.78
C GLU A 57 41.71 42.84 0.28
N TRP A 58 40.92 43.49 -0.56
CA TRP A 58 41.20 43.64 -1.99
C TRP A 58 41.92 44.97 -2.22
N LYS A 59 43.25 44.93 -2.16
CA LYS A 59 44.10 46.10 -2.37
C LYS A 59 44.06 46.56 -3.84
N LEU A 60 44.24 47.87 -4.05
CA LEU A 60 44.44 48.42 -5.39
C LEU A 60 45.82 47.99 -5.89
N LEU A 61 45.93 47.79 -7.20
CA LEU A 61 47.23 47.57 -7.83
C LEU A 61 47.87 48.92 -8.15
N GLU A 62 49.17 49.03 -7.96
CA GLU A 62 49.98 50.20 -8.28
C GLU A 62 51.01 49.82 -9.35
N SER A 63 51.19 50.67 -10.37
CA SER A 63 52.31 50.53 -11.30
C SER A 63 53.63 50.92 -10.65
N GLU A 64 54.75 50.55 -11.27
CA GLU A 64 56.09 51.02 -10.85
C GLU A 64 56.21 52.56 -10.86
N ASP A 65 55.40 53.24 -11.68
CA ASP A 65 55.32 54.70 -11.76
C ASP A 65 54.35 55.33 -10.74
N GLY A 66 53.78 54.53 -9.83
CA GLY A 66 52.85 54.98 -8.77
C GLY A 66 51.40 55.21 -9.22
N GLN A 67 51.01 54.75 -10.41
CA GLN A 67 49.62 54.85 -10.88
C GLN A 67 48.76 53.75 -10.26
N THR A 68 47.66 54.12 -9.63
CA THR A 68 46.69 53.16 -9.07
C THR A 68 45.68 52.70 -10.13
N TYR A 69 45.40 51.40 -10.16
CA TYR A 69 44.39 50.80 -11.04
C TYR A 69 43.12 50.43 -10.27
N PRO A 70 41.94 50.65 -10.87
CA PRO A 70 40.68 50.22 -10.27
C PRO A 70 40.65 48.70 -10.12
N ARG A 71 39.92 48.20 -9.12
CA ARG A 71 39.68 46.76 -8.95
C ARG A 71 38.98 46.21 -10.18
N ARG A 72 39.57 45.19 -10.79
CA ARG A 72 39.03 44.46 -11.94
C ARG A 72 38.95 42.97 -11.65
N ALA A 73 37.90 42.33 -12.13
CA ALA A 73 37.77 40.88 -12.03
C ALA A 73 37.21 40.28 -13.32
N GLY A 74 37.83 39.19 -13.76
CA GLY A 74 37.27 38.30 -14.76
C GLY A 74 36.35 37.25 -14.12
N ILE A 75 35.21 37.00 -14.74
CA ILE A 75 34.24 35.98 -14.32
C ILE A 75 34.05 35.06 -15.50
N SER A 76 34.40 33.78 -15.32
CA SER A 76 34.18 32.73 -16.31
C SER A 76 33.02 31.83 -15.89
N SER A 77 32.15 31.51 -16.84
CA SER A 77 31.11 30.48 -16.70
C SER A 77 31.15 29.55 -17.91
N PHE A 78 31.11 28.26 -17.65
CA PHE A 78 31.26 27.21 -18.65
C PHE A 78 30.02 26.31 -18.58
N GLY A 79 29.27 26.24 -19.69
CA GLY A 79 28.14 25.34 -19.84
C GLY A 79 28.60 23.93 -20.24
N PHE A 80 27.85 22.91 -19.82
CA PHE A 80 28.21 21.51 -20.08
C PHE A 80 28.37 21.20 -21.58
N GLY A 81 27.61 21.87 -22.46
CA GLY A 81 27.70 21.74 -23.92
C GLY A 81 28.92 22.44 -24.55
N GLY A 82 29.85 22.96 -23.75
CA GLY A 82 31.07 23.65 -24.23
C GLY A 82 30.92 25.15 -24.44
N THR A 83 29.74 25.73 -24.22
CA THR A 83 29.52 27.19 -24.30
C THR A 83 30.26 27.89 -23.17
N ASN A 84 31.15 28.82 -23.53
CA ASN A 84 31.97 29.56 -22.59
C ASN A 84 31.58 31.05 -22.61
N ALA A 85 31.33 31.62 -21.44
CA ALA A 85 31.11 33.05 -21.27
C ALA A 85 32.16 33.62 -20.32
N HIS A 86 32.76 34.76 -20.70
CA HIS A 86 33.69 35.50 -19.87
C HIS A 86 33.31 36.98 -19.83
N VAL A 87 33.27 37.55 -18.63
CA VAL A 87 32.99 38.98 -18.43
C VAL A 87 34.07 39.58 -17.56
N VAL A 88 34.55 40.75 -17.96
CA VAL A 88 35.44 41.58 -17.15
C VAL A 88 34.62 42.70 -16.52
N LEU A 89 34.67 42.81 -15.20
CA LEU A 89 34.04 43.88 -14.44
C LEU A 89 35.10 44.78 -13.82
N GLU A 90 34.85 46.08 -13.83
CA GLU A 90 35.64 47.10 -13.15
C GLU A 90 34.79 47.79 -12.08
N GLU A 91 35.40 48.17 -10.95
CA GLU A 91 34.71 48.94 -9.93
C GLU A 91 34.28 50.32 -10.45
N ALA A 92 33.07 50.76 -10.07
CA ALA A 92 32.58 52.06 -10.48
C ALA A 92 33.43 53.21 -9.90
N PRO A 93 33.60 54.33 -10.62
CA PRO A 93 34.31 55.49 -10.10
C PRO A 93 33.62 56.02 -8.84
N VAL A 94 34.41 56.55 -7.90
CA VAL A 94 33.88 57.09 -6.64
C VAL A 94 32.98 58.30 -6.94
N ALA A 95 31.67 58.07 -6.93
CA ALA A 95 30.70 59.14 -7.03
C ALA A 95 30.79 60.02 -5.77
N LYS A 96 30.99 61.33 -5.94
CA LYS A 96 30.89 62.29 -4.82
C LYS A 96 29.50 62.17 -4.20
N LYS A 97 29.39 61.72 -2.95
CA LYS A 97 28.11 61.67 -2.22
C LYS A 97 27.52 63.07 -2.20
N LYS A 98 26.45 63.30 -2.96
CA LYS A 98 25.69 64.55 -2.90
C LYS A 98 24.94 64.55 -1.56
N GLN A 99 25.19 65.56 -0.74
CA GLN A 99 24.53 65.68 0.55
C GLN A 99 23.06 66.06 0.33
N SER A 100 22.15 65.17 0.71
CA SER A 100 20.71 65.43 0.63
C SER A 100 20.35 66.63 1.51
N LYS A 101 19.48 67.52 1.01
CA LYS A 101 19.03 68.70 1.74
C LYS A 101 18.05 68.29 2.86
N LYS A 102 18.32 68.73 4.10
CA LYS A 102 17.40 68.53 5.24
C LYS A 102 16.08 69.26 4.99
N LEU A 103 14.96 68.55 5.16
CA LEU A 103 13.60 69.09 5.07
C LEU A 103 13.04 69.40 6.46
N PRO A 104 12.05 70.32 6.59
CA PRO A 104 11.42 70.63 7.87
C PRO A 104 10.69 69.44 8.51
N GLN A 105 10.01 68.65 7.70
CA GLN A 105 9.36 67.38 8.06
C GLN A 105 9.41 66.42 6.86
N TYR A 106 9.09 65.15 7.09
CA TYR A 106 9.18 64.08 6.10
C TYR A 106 7.89 63.27 6.10
N VAL A 107 7.50 62.81 4.91
CA VAL A 107 6.47 61.80 4.74
C VAL A 107 7.13 60.48 4.33
N VAL A 108 6.83 59.41 5.04
CA VAL A 108 7.36 58.07 4.79
C VAL A 108 6.19 57.18 4.47
N CYS A 109 6.15 56.64 3.25
CA CYS A 109 5.05 55.83 2.77
C CYS A 109 5.50 54.38 2.58
N LEU A 110 4.66 53.46 3.05
CA LEU A 110 4.77 52.03 2.80
C LEU A 110 3.49 51.54 2.13
N SER A 111 3.61 50.43 1.43
CA SER A 111 2.45 49.78 0.82
C SER A 111 2.69 48.30 0.60
N ALA A 112 1.62 47.51 0.57
CA ALA A 112 1.66 46.11 0.22
C ALA A 112 0.38 45.64 -0.46
N LYS A 113 0.43 44.44 -1.04
CA LYS A 113 -0.75 43.78 -1.62
C LYS A 113 -1.71 43.25 -0.55
N THR A 114 -1.21 43.00 0.67
CA THR A 114 -1.99 42.48 1.80
C THR A 114 -1.67 43.24 3.08
N GLU A 115 -2.60 43.21 4.04
CA GLU A 115 -2.45 43.81 5.36
C GLU A 115 -1.27 43.22 6.14
N GLU A 116 -1.10 41.90 6.03
CA GLU A 116 -0.01 41.16 6.66
C GLU A 116 1.36 41.55 6.09
N SER A 117 1.50 41.61 4.76
CA SER A 117 2.73 42.07 4.13
C SER A 117 3.05 43.53 4.47
N LEU A 118 2.05 44.39 4.67
CA LEU A 118 2.29 45.78 5.10
C LEU A 118 2.87 45.82 6.52
N ARG A 119 2.27 45.09 7.45
CA ARG A 119 2.77 44.98 8.84
C ARG A 119 4.18 44.41 8.89
N GLN A 120 4.46 43.35 8.13
CA GLN A 120 5.80 42.79 8.05
C GLN A 120 6.80 43.82 7.50
N ARG A 121 6.40 44.59 6.48
CA ARG A 121 7.25 45.63 5.88
C ARG A 121 7.54 46.78 6.84
N GLU A 122 6.59 47.16 7.69
CA GLU A 122 6.76 48.14 8.76
C GLU A 122 7.77 47.65 9.81
N GLN A 123 7.63 46.38 10.23
CA GLN A 123 8.56 45.73 11.16
C GLN A 123 9.97 45.60 10.57
N ASP A 124 10.09 45.16 9.31
CA ASP A 124 11.37 45.02 8.62
C ASP A 124 12.08 46.37 8.51
N LEU A 125 11.34 47.45 8.21
CA LEU A 125 11.90 48.80 8.17
C LEU A 125 12.34 49.27 9.55
N ALA A 126 11.54 49.04 10.60
CA ALA A 126 11.90 49.39 11.97
C ALA A 126 13.18 48.68 12.41
N GLN A 127 13.26 47.36 12.21
CA GLN A 127 14.44 46.54 12.52
C GLN A 127 15.67 47.01 11.72
N TRP A 128 15.50 47.28 10.43
CA TRP A 128 16.58 47.77 9.58
C TRP A 128 17.07 49.14 10.02
N LEU A 129 16.17 50.06 10.38
CA LEU A 129 16.53 51.38 10.90
C LEU A 129 17.29 51.26 12.22
N ASN A 130 16.93 50.32 13.09
CA ASN A 130 17.65 50.08 14.34
C ASN A 130 19.08 49.57 14.08
N LYS A 131 19.25 48.65 13.13
CA LYS A 131 20.56 48.04 12.83
C LYS A 131 21.48 48.91 11.96
N HIS A 132 20.91 49.66 11.00
CA HIS A 132 21.65 50.34 9.94
C HIS A 132 21.38 51.85 9.84
N GLY A 133 20.42 52.39 10.60
CA GLY A 133 19.97 53.78 10.44
C GLY A 133 20.94 54.87 10.95
N GLN A 134 22.08 54.50 11.57
CA GLN A 134 23.07 55.48 11.99
C GLN A 134 23.71 56.17 10.78
N GLY A 135 23.66 57.52 10.75
CA GLY A 135 24.28 58.32 9.69
C GLY A 135 23.53 58.35 8.35
N ILE A 136 22.33 57.77 8.28
CA ILE A 136 21.47 57.79 7.08
C ILE A 136 20.62 59.06 7.07
N SER A 137 20.43 59.66 5.90
CA SER A 137 19.52 60.79 5.74
C SER A 137 18.07 60.31 5.61
N LEU A 138 17.18 60.84 6.45
CA LEU A 138 15.75 60.61 6.31
C LEU A 138 15.19 61.12 4.98
N THR A 139 15.82 62.14 4.38
CA THR A 139 15.48 62.61 3.04
C THR A 139 15.65 61.49 2.01
N ASP A 140 16.76 60.75 2.10
CA ASP A 140 17.08 59.67 1.17
C ASP A 140 16.20 58.44 1.41
N VAL A 141 15.84 58.16 2.67
CA VAL A 141 14.89 57.09 3.03
C VAL A 141 13.49 57.39 2.47
N SER A 142 12.97 58.59 2.76
CA SER A 142 11.66 59.05 2.29
C SER A 142 11.59 59.05 0.75
N ALA A 143 12.59 59.64 0.09
CA ALA A 143 12.64 59.67 -1.36
C ALA A 143 12.81 58.28 -1.99
N THR A 144 13.59 57.37 -1.38
CA THR A 144 13.72 55.99 -1.89
C THR A 144 12.37 55.27 -1.83
N LEU A 145 11.62 55.44 -0.73
CA LEU A 145 10.31 54.80 -0.57
C LEU A 145 9.23 55.38 -1.50
N LEU A 146 9.29 56.68 -1.80
CA LEU A 146 8.29 57.38 -2.62
C LEU A 146 8.58 57.36 -4.13
N LEU A 147 9.85 57.32 -4.53
CA LEU A 147 10.24 57.45 -5.94
C LEU A 147 10.75 56.15 -6.56
N ARG A 148 11.13 55.16 -5.74
CA ARG A 148 11.83 53.95 -6.20
C ARG A 148 11.22 52.65 -5.72
N ARG A 149 10.03 52.71 -5.12
CA ARG A 149 9.26 51.52 -4.74
C ARG A 149 7.91 51.58 -5.44
N GLU A 150 7.39 50.40 -5.74
CA GLU A 150 6.01 50.27 -6.20
C GLU A 150 5.05 50.56 -5.03
N HIS A 151 3.92 51.18 -5.38
CA HIS A 151 2.87 51.58 -4.46
C HIS A 151 1.60 50.75 -4.69
N PHE A 152 1.29 49.87 -3.74
CA PHE A 152 0.16 48.92 -3.78
C PHE A 152 -1.08 49.47 -3.06
N ASP A 153 -2.15 48.67 -2.99
CA ASP A 153 -3.48 49.09 -2.53
C ASP A 153 -3.62 49.24 -1.02
N VAL A 154 -2.89 48.45 -0.23
CA VAL A 154 -2.84 48.61 1.22
C VAL A 154 -1.69 49.57 1.53
N ARG A 155 -2.00 50.74 2.09
CA ARG A 155 -1.03 51.83 2.24
C ARG A 155 -0.95 52.30 3.68
N SER A 156 0.26 52.65 4.10
CA SER A 156 0.49 53.44 5.30
C SER A 156 1.40 54.64 5.00
N ALA A 157 1.18 55.73 5.74
CA ALA A 157 1.99 56.94 5.64
C ALA A 157 2.26 57.51 7.03
N TYR A 158 3.50 57.95 7.24
CA TYR A 158 3.98 58.52 8.48
C TYR A 158 4.53 59.92 8.22
N VAL A 159 4.00 60.92 8.91
CA VAL A 159 4.57 62.27 8.94
C VAL A 159 5.44 62.42 10.18
N VAL A 160 6.73 62.72 9.99
CA VAL A 160 7.76 62.67 11.05
C VAL A 160 8.78 63.80 10.90
N ARG A 161 9.41 64.21 12.00
CA ARG A 161 10.45 65.25 12.00
C ARG A 161 11.86 64.68 11.82
N ASP A 162 12.11 63.48 12.30
CA ASP A 162 13.41 62.83 12.26
C ASP A 162 13.31 61.29 12.32
N LEU A 163 14.48 60.63 12.29
CA LEU A 163 14.58 59.16 12.31
C LEU A 163 14.15 58.55 13.65
N HIS A 164 14.25 59.28 14.75
CA HIS A 164 13.86 58.79 16.06
C HIS A 164 12.33 58.66 16.11
N GLU A 165 11.64 59.74 15.73
CA GLU A 165 10.18 59.78 15.65
C GLU A 165 9.64 58.72 14.68
N LEU A 166 10.33 58.48 13.56
CA LEU A 166 9.96 57.41 12.62
C LEU A 166 10.04 56.01 13.25
N ARG A 167 11.10 55.71 14.00
CA ARG A 167 11.26 54.40 14.65
C ARG A 167 10.17 54.17 15.70
N GLU A 168 9.89 55.18 16.52
CA GLU A 168 8.83 55.11 17.53
C GLU A 168 7.47 54.85 16.89
N LYS A 169 7.11 55.60 15.83
CA LYS A 169 5.82 55.42 15.16
C LYS A 169 5.71 54.08 14.44
N LEU A 170 6.78 53.57 13.82
CA LEU A 170 6.79 52.24 13.22
C LEU A 170 6.61 51.14 14.27
N GLN A 171 7.25 51.27 15.43
CA GLN A 171 7.10 50.32 16.54
C GLN A 171 5.66 50.35 17.10
N GLN A 172 5.11 51.54 17.33
CA GLN A 172 3.73 51.70 17.80
C GLN A 172 2.71 51.13 16.80
N ALA A 173 2.91 51.34 15.51
CA ALA A 173 2.07 50.74 14.46
C ALA A 173 2.17 49.21 14.45
N ALA A 174 3.38 48.65 14.64
CA ALA A 174 3.58 47.21 14.79
C ALA A 174 2.83 46.63 16.00
N ASP A 175 2.74 47.39 17.10
CA ASP A 175 1.99 47.05 18.31
C ASP A 175 0.48 47.38 18.18
N LYS A 176 -0.02 47.59 16.96
CA LYS A 176 -1.42 47.92 16.61
C LYS A 176 -1.94 49.23 17.21
N SER A 177 -1.06 50.12 17.65
CA SER A 177 -1.41 51.47 18.08
C SER A 177 -1.50 52.42 16.88
N LYS A 178 -2.28 53.50 16.99
CA LYS A 178 -2.39 54.54 15.95
C LYS A 178 -1.66 55.81 16.40
N PRO A 179 -0.36 55.97 16.09
CA PRO A 179 0.38 57.18 16.43
C PRO A 179 -0.20 58.43 15.76
N GLU A 180 0.03 59.61 16.35
CA GLU A 180 -0.28 60.87 15.70
C GLU A 180 0.52 61.03 14.39
N GLY A 181 -0.15 61.42 13.30
CA GLY A 181 0.47 61.55 11.98
C GLY A 181 0.73 60.21 11.27
N TYR A 182 0.10 59.12 11.72
CA TYR A 182 0.00 57.85 11.00
C TYR A 182 -1.35 57.74 10.28
N PHE A 183 -1.27 57.43 8.99
CA PHE A 183 -2.41 57.21 8.13
C PHE A 183 -2.33 55.81 7.54
N HIS A 184 -3.45 55.13 7.48
CA HIS A 184 -3.55 53.79 6.92
C HIS A 184 -4.92 53.59 6.30
N ASP A 185 -4.94 53.07 5.07
CA ASP A 185 -6.16 52.75 4.35
C ASP A 185 -5.90 51.67 3.30
N ARG A 186 -6.99 51.06 2.81
CA ARG A 186 -6.97 50.10 1.71
C ARG A 186 -7.81 50.64 0.57
N ILE A 187 -7.18 50.83 -0.59
CA ILE A 187 -7.88 51.23 -1.81
C ILE A 187 -8.87 50.11 -2.20
N PRO A 188 -10.17 50.43 -2.41
CA PRO A 188 -11.16 49.44 -2.83
C PRO A 188 -10.82 48.77 -4.16
N LEU A 189 -11.21 47.51 -4.33
CA LEU A 189 -11.03 46.74 -5.58
C LEU A 189 -11.71 47.39 -6.80
N THR A 190 -12.75 48.21 -6.58
CA THR A 190 -13.42 49.01 -7.61
C THR A 190 -12.56 50.17 -8.14
N GLY A 191 -11.34 50.32 -7.64
CA GLY A 191 -10.49 51.47 -7.86
C GLY A 191 -10.78 52.61 -6.89
N LYS A 192 -9.89 53.63 -6.92
CA LYS A 192 -10.13 54.90 -6.22
C LYS A 192 -11.42 55.55 -6.76
N LYS A 193 -12.19 56.24 -5.92
CA LYS A 193 -13.25 57.13 -6.43
C LYS A 193 -12.58 58.26 -7.19
N GLU A 194 -12.93 58.44 -8.46
CA GLU A 194 -12.45 59.57 -9.25
C GLU A 194 -13.16 60.85 -8.76
N GLU A 195 -12.48 61.57 -7.89
CA GLU A 195 -12.92 62.88 -7.40
C GLU A 195 -11.93 63.95 -7.88
N PRO A 196 -12.22 64.65 -9.00
CA PRO A 196 -11.31 65.62 -9.60
C PRO A 196 -10.84 66.73 -8.65
N LEU A 197 -11.66 67.04 -7.64
CA LEU A 197 -11.34 68.03 -6.60
C LEU A 197 -10.13 67.60 -5.75
N PHE A 198 -10.04 66.33 -5.38
CA PHE A 198 -8.92 65.81 -4.57
C PHE A 198 -7.63 65.65 -5.39
N GLU A 199 -7.72 65.35 -6.69
CA GLU A 199 -6.57 65.37 -7.58
C GLU A 199 -6.02 66.78 -7.80
N HIS A 200 -6.92 67.76 -7.98
CA HIS A 200 -6.54 69.16 -8.07
C HIS A 200 -5.90 69.65 -6.76
N LEU A 201 -6.49 69.28 -5.61
CA LEU A 201 -5.95 69.60 -4.29
C LEU A 201 -4.53 69.07 -4.10
N GLY A 202 -4.24 67.83 -4.52
CA GLY A 202 -2.88 67.27 -4.47
C GLY A 202 -1.85 68.11 -5.24
N LYS A 203 -2.19 68.57 -6.45
CA LYS A 203 -1.32 69.44 -7.27
C LYS A 203 -1.09 70.80 -6.63
N VAL A 204 -2.14 71.40 -6.06
CA VAL A 204 -2.06 72.67 -5.34
C VAL A 204 -1.15 72.54 -4.12
N LEU A 205 -1.36 71.51 -3.29
CA LEU A 205 -0.55 71.26 -2.08
C LEU A 205 0.93 71.05 -2.40
N VAL A 206 1.26 70.30 -3.46
CA VAL A 206 2.65 70.11 -3.91
C VAL A 206 3.28 71.44 -4.36
N THR A 207 2.55 72.26 -5.11
CA THR A 207 3.02 73.57 -5.58
C THR A 207 3.26 74.53 -4.41
N GLU A 208 2.32 74.55 -3.46
CA GLU A 208 2.45 75.38 -2.26
C GLU A 208 3.64 74.96 -1.40
N LEU A 209 3.89 73.65 -1.23
CA LEU A 209 5.05 73.13 -0.49
C LEU A 209 6.39 73.58 -1.07
N GLN A 210 6.49 73.79 -2.38
CA GLN A 210 7.69 74.34 -3.02
C GLN A 210 7.91 75.82 -2.69
N SER A 211 6.83 76.57 -2.44
CA SER A 211 6.87 78.02 -2.17
C SER A 211 6.99 78.38 -0.68
N ILE A 212 6.73 77.43 0.23
CA ILE A 212 6.80 77.66 1.68
C ILE A 212 8.22 78.02 2.12
N LYS A 213 8.33 79.11 2.88
CA LYS A 213 9.57 79.49 3.56
C LYS A 213 9.88 78.45 4.64
N LYS A 214 11.13 77.99 4.70
CA LYS A 214 11.61 76.95 5.62
C LYS A 214 11.34 77.21 7.12
N SER A 215 11.09 78.46 7.51
CA SER A 215 10.75 78.86 8.88
C SER A 215 9.34 78.45 9.31
N SER A 216 8.43 78.13 8.39
CA SER A 216 7.05 77.74 8.67
C SER A 216 6.91 76.21 8.78
N VAL A 217 7.58 75.60 9.77
CA VAL A 217 7.62 74.13 9.96
C VAL A 217 6.21 73.54 10.14
N GLN A 218 5.33 74.24 10.87
CA GLN A 218 3.97 73.78 11.16
C GLN A 218 3.08 73.78 9.92
N GLU A 219 3.15 74.85 9.11
CA GLU A 219 2.42 74.94 7.83
C GLU A 219 2.91 73.87 6.83
N TYR A 220 4.23 73.66 6.77
CA TYR A 220 4.84 72.61 5.96
C TYR A 220 4.34 71.21 6.38
N GLY A 221 4.25 70.97 7.69
CA GLY A 221 3.73 69.72 8.24
C GLY A 221 2.26 69.47 7.92
N HIS A 222 1.39 70.46 8.09
CA HIS A 222 -0.03 70.32 7.76
C HIS A 222 -0.27 69.94 6.29
N LYS A 223 0.50 70.52 5.35
CA LYS A 223 0.39 70.16 3.93
C LYS A 223 0.92 68.77 3.63
N LEU A 224 2.00 68.34 4.30
CA LEU A 224 2.47 66.95 4.20
C LEU A 224 1.47 65.95 4.75
N THR A 225 0.79 66.28 5.85
CA THR A 225 -0.30 65.47 6.43
C THR A 225 -1.44 65.31 5.43
N ALA A 226 -1.89 66.40 4.79
CA ALA A 226 -2.91 66.33 3.75
C ALA A 226 -2.48 65.47 2.56
N LEU A 227 -1.22 65.56 2.12
CA LEU A 227 -0.68 64.70 1.07
C LEU A 227 -0.57 63.23 1.48
N ALA A 228 -0.23 62.94 2.74
CA ALA A 228 -0.20 61.58 3.28
C ALA A 228 -1.60 60.94 3.29
N GLU A 229 -2.63 61.69 3.66
CA GLU A 229 -4.03 61.25 3.59
C GLU A 229 -4.49 60.98 2.16
N LEU A 230 -4.16 61.88 1.22
CA LEU A 230 -4.46 61.68 -0.20
C LEU A 230 -3.78 60.42 -0.73
N TYR A 231 -2.53 60.19 -0.35
CA TYR A 231 -1.78 59.00 -0.76
C TYR A 231 -2.42 57.69 -0.28
N VAL A 232 -2.80 57.58 1.00
CA VAL A 232 -3.41 56.33 1.51
C VAL A 232 -4.77 56.06 0.88
N LYS A 233 -5.52 57.12 0.53
CA LYS A 233 -6.80 57.04 -0.20
C LYS A 233 -6.64 56.72 -1.68
N GLY A 234 -5.42 56.62 -2.21
CA GLY A 234 -5.15 56.22 -3.58
C GLY A 234 -4.98 57.35 -4.60
N TYR A 235 -4.96 58.60 -4.18
CA TYR A 235 -4.70 59.74 -5.08
C TYR A 235 -3.22 59.80 -5.45
N GLU A 236 -2.94 60.16 -6.71
CA GLU A 236 -1.57 60.36 -7.17
C GLU A 236 -1.02 61.68 -6.67
N VAL A 237 0.20 61.64 -6.13
CA VAL A 237 0.92 62.80 -5.65
C VAL A 237 2.25 62.88 -6.39
N ASP A 238 2.56 64.04 -6.96
CA ASP A 238 3.85 64.27 -7.65
C ASP A 238 4.98 64.45 -6.65
N TRP A 239 5.48 63.33 -6.11
CA TRP A 239 6.59 63.34 -5.17
C TRP A 239 7.91 63.85 -5.79
N LYS A 240 8.07 63.80 -7.13
CA LYS A 240 9.29 64.28 -7.80
C LYS A 240 9.44 65.79 -7.66
N ALA A 241 8.33 66.52 -7.63
CA ALA A 241 8.30 67.95 -7.37
C ALA A 241 8.77 68.32 -5.95
N ILE A 242 8.63 67.41 -4.96
CA ILE A 242 9.12 67.58 -3.59
C ILE A 242 10.60 67.16 -3.48
N PHE A 243 11.00 66.17 -4.27
CA PHE A 243 12.29 65.50 -4.23
C PHE A 243 13.01 65.54 -5.59
N PRO A 244 13.82 66.58 -5.89
CA PRO A 244 14.58 66.64 -7.12
C PRO A 244 15.58 65.47 -7.22
N ALA A 245 15.43 64.62 -8.23
CA ALA A 245 16.16 63.34 -8.39
C ALA A 245 17.70 63.49 -8.34
N ASP A 246 18.22 64.63 -8.78
CA ASP A 246 19.66 64.89 -8.93
C ASP A 246 20.40 65.08 -7.59
N LYS A 247 19.66 65.15 -6.46
CA LYS A 247 20.17 65.55 -5.14
C LYS A 247 19.98 64.48 -4.05
N ILE A 248 19.58 63.27 -4.42
CA ILE A 248 19.14 62.22 -3.49
C ILE A 248 20.03 60.99 -3.63
N ALA A 249 20.54 60.49 -2.50
CA ALA A 249 21.31 59.27 -2.49
C ALA A 249 20.40 58.04 -2.45
N HIS A 250 20.82 56.96 -3.10
CA HIS A 250 20.08 55.69 -3.06
C HIS A 250 20.36 54.94 -1.76
N VAL A 251 19.31 54.51 -1.06
CA VAL A 251 19.41 53.73 0.17
C VAL A 251 18.92 52.30 -0.08
N HIS A 252 19.75 51.30 0.28
CA HIS A 252 19.34 49.90 0.24
C HIS A 252 18.44 49.56 1.44
N LEU A 253 17.15 49.81 1.27
CA LEU A 253 16.10 49.45 2.24
C LEU A 253 15.69 47.98 2.09
N PRO A 254 15.04 47.37 3.11
CA PRO A 254 14.53 46.00 3.05
C PRO A 254 13.72 45.69 1.78
N THR A 255 13.77 44.42 1.35
CA THR A 255 13.00 43.94 0.20
C THR A 255 11.53 43.76 0.54
N TYR A 256 10.68 43.53 -0.46
CA TYR A 256 9.26 43.28 -0.24
C TYR A 256 9.04 41.91 0.43
N PRO A 257 8.24 41.82 1.51
CA PRO A 257 7.91 40.55 2.15
C PRO A 257 6.79 39.84 1.37
N PHE A 258 7.18 38.97 0.43
CA PHE A 258 6.24 38.14 -0.31
C PHE A 258 5.50 37.17 0.62
N ALA A 259 4.20 37.01 0.41
CA ALA A 259 3.40 35.99 1.06
C ALA A 259 4.00 34.60 0.75
N ARG A 260 4.19 33.78 1.77
CA ARG A 260 4.78 32.43 1.64
C ARG A 260 3.69 31.38 1.43
N GLU A 261 2.81 31.66 0.49
CA GLU A 261 1.74 30.74 0.09
C GLU A 261 2.30 29.70 -0.88
N ARG A 262 1.91 28.44 -0.69
CA ARG A 262 2.38 27.32 -1.52
C ARG A 262 1.54 27.26 -2.79
N TYR A 263 2.12 27.67 -3.92
CA TYR A 263 1.56 27.50 -5.26
C TYR A 263 2.38 26.47 -6.03
N TRP A 264 1.85 25.25 -6.17
CA TRP A 264 2.51 24.16 -6.89
C TRP A 264 1.48 23.47 -7.79
N ILE A 265 1.84 23.17 -9.03
CA ILE A 265 1.00 22.32 -9.89
C ILE A 265 1.07 20.91 -9.28
N PRO A 266 -0.06 20.28 -8.90
CA PRO A 266 -0.05 18.88 -8.54
C PRO A 266 0.48 18.10 -9.75
N GLU A 267 1.61 17.43 -9.60
CA GLU A 267 2.19 16.64 -10.68
C GLU A 267 1.18 15.55 -11.06
N PRO A 268 0.73 15.49 -12.34
CA PRO A 268 0.09 14.27 -12.83
C PRO A 268 1.15 13.16 -12.74
N GLU A 269 0.75 11.98 -12.28
CA GLU A 269 1.52 10.74 -12.37
C GLU A 269 1.85 10.45 -13.85
N LEU A 270 2.90 11.10 -14.36
CA LEU A 270 3.44 10.88 -15.69
C LEU A 270 4.81 10.24 -15.50
N GLY A 271 4.81 8.92 -15.69
CA GLY A 271 5.96 8.04 -15.61
C GLY A 271 7.08 8.45 -16.58
N ILE A 272 7.97 9.32 -16.12
CA ILE A 272 9.29 9.51 -16.72
C ILE A 272 10.34 9.35 -15.62
N SER A 273 11.16 8.33 -15.83
CA SER A 273 12.25 7.79 -15.03
C SER A 273 13.16 8.81 -14.31
N GLU A 274 13.09 8.86 -12.98
CA GLU A 274 14.24 9.14 -12.08
C GLU A 274 14.13 8.24 -10.84
N VAL A 275 14.52 6.98 -11.02
CA VAL A 275 14.27 5.83 -10.12
C VAL A 275 15.00 5.92 -8.76
N GLY A 276 15.90 6.89 -8.56
CA GLY A 276 16.64 7.04 -7.29
C GLY A 276 16.06 8.07 -6.32
N ALA A 277 15.47 9.15 -6.81
CA ALA A 277 15.04 10.29 -5.98
C ALA A 277 13.55 10.26 -5.62
N ALA A 278 12.75 9.45 -6.32
CA ALA A 278 11.33 9.29 -6.07
C ALA A 278 11.03 8.50 -4.79
N ALA A 279 11.83 7.47 -4.47
CA ALA A 279 11.65 6.66 -3.27
C ALA A 279 11.84 7.48 -1.96
N GLU A 280 12.78 8.42 -1.93
CA GLU A 280 12.97 9.31 -0.77
C GLU A 280 11.99 10.50 -0.73
N ARG A 281 11.52 11.01 -1.89
CA ARG A 281 10.54 12.12 -1.90
C ARG A 281 9.12 11.67 -1.62
N ALA A 282 8.76 10.43 -1.96
CA ALA A 282 7.45 9.88 -1.66
C ALA A 282 7.27 9.56 -0.17
N ALA A 283 8.37 9.30 0.56
CA ALA A 283 8.37 9.12 2.01
C ALA A 283 7.82 10.34 2.80
N ALA A 284 7.76 11.54 2.21
CA ALA A 284 7.24 12.74 2.86
C ALA A 284 5.71 12.93 2.75
N SER A 285 4.98 12.07 2.01
CA SER A 285 3.51 12.16 1.90
C SER A 285 2.74 10.91 2.34
N TYR A 286 3.43 9.85 2.76
CA TYR A 286 2.80 8.62 3.21
C TYR A 286 2.39 8.69 4.68
N ILE A 287 1.30 8.00 5.04
CA ILE A 287 0.90 7.81 6.45
C ILE A 287 2.03 7.07 7.19
N HIS A 288 2.63 6.08 6.54
CA HIS A 288 3.79 5.32 6.97
C HIS A 288 4.43 4.63 5.74
N PRO A 289 5.74 4.29 5.71
CA PRO A 289 6.37 3.68 4.53
C PRO A 289 5.81 2.31 4.08
N LEU A 290 5.08 1.61 4.95
CA LEU A 290 4.32 0.38 4.61
C LEU A 290 2.81 0.64 4.43
N LEU A 291 2.34 1.86 4.72
CA LEU A 291 0.93 2.26 4.72
C LEU A 291 0.81 3.64 4.05
N HIS A 292 0.64 3.68 2.72
CA HIS A 292 0.80 4.95 1.99
C HIS A 292 -0.37 5.92 2.19
N GLN A 293 -1.60 5.43 2.03
CA GLN A 293 -2.80 6.26 2.09
C GLN A 293 -3.99 5.52 2.69
N ASN A 294 -4.90 6.27 3.31
CA ASN A 294 -6.20 5.77 3.72
C ASN A 294 -7.14 5.80 2.52
N THR A 295 -7.71 4.65 2.17
CA THR A 295 -8.64 4.44 1.06
C THR A 295 -9.94 3.80 1.54
N SER A 296 -10.31 4.09 2.79
CA SER A 296 -11.59 3.67 3.37
C SER A 296 -12.75 4.30 2.62
N ASP A 297 -13.83 3.55 2.50
CA ASP A 297 -15.12 4.04 2.02
C ASP A 297 -16.24 3.55 2.95
N PHE A 298 -17.50 3.62 2.52
CA PHE A 298 -18.63 3.14 3.33
C PHE A 298 -18.72 1.61 3.42
N SER A 299 -17.93 0.87 2.63
CA SER A 299 -17.96 -0.59 2.58
C SER A 299 -16.91 -1.23 3.48
N GLU A 300 -15.72 -0.64 3.59
CA GLU A 300 -14.62 -1.18 4.38
C GLU A 300 -13.67 -0.10 4.91
N GLN A 301 -13.09 -0.37 6.08
CA GLN A 301 -11.96 0.39 6.60
C GLN A 301 -10.69 -0.15 5.95
N ARG A 302 -10.06 0.64 5.07
CA ARG A 302 -8.96 0.18 4.21
C ARG A 302 -7.85 1.20 4.06
N TYR A 303 -6.62 0.70 4.00
CA TYR A 303 -5.46 1.46 3.55
C TYR A 303 -4.82 0.79 2.34
N SER A 304 -4.20 1.60 1.48
CA SER A 304 -3.56 1.12 0.25
C SER A 304 -2.12 1.62 0.17
N SER A 305 -1.24 0.74 -0.30
CA SER A 305 0.18 0.98 -0.55
C SER A 305 0.55 0.46 -1.93
N THR A 306 1.44 1.15 -2.64
CA THR A 306 1.94 0.71 -3.95
C THR A 306 3.43 0.55 -3.85
N PHE A 307 3.91 -0.68 -3.97
CA PHE A 307 5.33 -1.01 -3.83
C PHE A 307 5.98 -1.14 -5.19
N SER A 308 7.02 -0.35 -5.41
CA SER A 308 7.83 -0.33 -6.63
C SER A 308 8.90 -1.43 -6.68
N GLY A 309 9.26 -1.99 -5.52
CA GLY A 309 10.35 -2.94 -5.37
C GLY A 309 11.71 -2.27 -5.15
N GLU A 310 11.79 -0.93 -5.17
CA GLU A 310 13.01 -0.19 -4.86
C GLU A 310 13.10 0.24 -3.39
N GLU A 311 12.04 0.04 -2.61
CA GLU A 311 12.05 0.24 -1.16
C GLU A 311 13.13 -0.64 -0.53
N PHE A 312 13.86 -0.13 0.47
CA PHE A 312 15.00 -0.86 1.05
C PHE A 312 14.62 -2.27 1.50
N PHE A 313 13.40 -2.42 2.06
CA PHE A 313 12.92 -3.68 2.60
C PHE A 313 12.53 -4.70 1.52
N LEU A 314 12.32 -4.28 0.27
CA LEU A 314 12.03 -5.12 -0.89
C LEU A 314 13.26 -5.36 -1.76
N LYS A 315 14.00 -4.28 -2.07
CA LYS A 315 15.17 -4.30 -2.93
C LYS A 315 16.26 -5.25 -2.44
N ASP A 316 16.49 -5.22 -1.13
CA ASP A 316 17.53 -6.01 -0.47
C ASP A 316 16.98 -7.31 0.12
N HIS A 317 15.73 -7.68 -0.17
CA HIS A 317 15.14 -8.96 0.25
C HIS A 317 14.67 -9.76 -0.97
N MET A 318 15.56 -10.63 -1.48
CA MET A 318 15.24 -11.45 -2.65
C MET A 318 15.11 -12.92 -2.29
N VAL A 319 14.02 -13.55 -2.69
CA VAL A 319 13.80 -15.00 -2.57
C VAL A 319 13.71 -15.59 -3.97
N ASN A 320 14.54 -16.58 -4.30
CA ASN A 320 14.66 -17.18 -5.62
C ASN A 320 14.77 -16.15 -6.76
N ASN A 321 15.60 -15.11 -6.56
CA ASN A 321 15.81 -13.97 -7.46
C ASN A 321 14.59 -13.06 -7.71
N GLN A 322 13.54 -13.17 -6.90
CA GLN A 322 12.41 -12.24 -6.92
C GLN A 322 12.45 -11.33 -5.68
N ARG A 323 12.14 -10.05 -5.84
CA ARG A 323 12.01 -9.10 -4.71
C ARG A 323 10.72 -9.45 -3.97
N VAL A 324 10.84 -9.97 -2.75
CA VAL A 324 9.69 -10.46 -1.99
C VAL A 324 9.56 -9.63 -0.73
N LEU A 325 8.35 -9.19 -0.39
CA LEU A 325 8.09 -8.46 0.84
C LEU A 325 8.41 -9.37 2.05
N PRO A 326 9.28 -8.96 2.99
CA PRO A 326 9.61 -9.78 4.15
C PRO A 326 8.38 -10.06 5.01
N GLY A 327 8.26 -11.28 5.56
CA GLY A 327 7.12 -11.69 6.39
C GLY A 327 6.85 -10.74 7.58
N VAL A 328 7.91 -10.16 8.13
CA VAL A 328 7.85 -9.22 9.25
C VAL A 328 7.30 -7.84 8.88
N ALA A 329 7.38 -7.45 7.60
CA ALA A 329 6.80 -6.19 7.13
C ALA A 329 5.27 -6.21 7.16
N TYR A 330 4.65 -7.38 6.98
CA TYR A 330 3.20 -7.55 7.14
C TYR A 330 2.75 -7.27 8.58
N LEU A 331 3.55 -7.66 9.57
CA LEU A 331 3.26 -7.43 10.99
C LEU A 331 3.25 -5.93 11.30
N GLU A 332 4.25 -5.18 10.84
CA GLU A 332 4.30 -3.73 11.03
C GLU A 332 3.18 -3.01 10.26
N MET A 333 2.87 -3.46 9.05
CA MET A 333 1.75 -2.93 8.26
C MET A 333 0.42 -3.09 8.99
N ALA A 334 0.13 -4.27 9.56
CA ALA A 334 -1.07 -4.52 10.33
C ALA A 334 -1.12 -3.70 11.62
N ARG A 335 -0.01 -3.62 12.36
CA ARG A 335 0.09 -2.82 13.59
C ARG A 335 -0.22 -1.34 13.32
N GLU A 336 0.42 -0.78 12.30
CA GLU A 336 0.27 0.65 12.00
C GLU A 336 -1.14 0.96 11.47
N ALA A 337 -1.73 0.07 10.65
CA ALA A 337 -3.10 0.26 10.17
C ALA A 337 -4.12 0.35 11.31
N VAL A 338 -4.01 -0.53 12.31
CA VAL A 338 -4.90 -0.52 13.49
C VAL A 338 -4.62 0.67 14.40
N SER A 339 -3.35 1.03 14.61
CA SER A 339 -2.98 2.26 15.35
C SER A 339 -3.65 3.50 14.74
N LYS A 340 -3.59 3.67 13.41
CA LYS A 340 -4.23 4.81 12.73
C LYS A 340 -5.74 4.76 12.77
N ALA A 341 -6.35 3.58 12.68
CA ALA A 341 -7.81 3.44 12.72
C ALA A 341 -8.41 3.71 14.11
N ALA A 342 -7.66 3.45 15.19
CA ALA A 342 -8.12 3.64 16.58
C ALA A 342 -8.24 5.12 17.02
N GLY A 343 -7.70 6.08 16.23
CA GLY A 343 -7.83 7.53 16.48
C GLY A 343 -7.07 8.06 17.72
N SER A 344 -7.16 9.37 17.97
CA SER A 344 -6.37 10.12 18.99
C SER A 344 -6.69 9.81 20.47
N SER A 345 -7.39 8.70 20.75
CA SER A 345 -7.48 8.20 22.11
C SER A 345 -6.11 7.64 22.51
N SER A 346 -5.68 7.84 23.76
CA SER A 346 -4.34 7.52 24.27
C SER A 346 -3.97 6.03 24.28
N LEU A 347 -4.66 5.19 23.50
CA LEU A 347 -4.43 3.76 23.27
C LEU A 347 -3.54 3.50 22.04
N ALA A 348 -3.12 4.54 21.32
CA ALA A 348 -2.66 4.43 19.93
C ALA A 348 -1.24 3.86 19.69
N ASN A 349 -0.40 3.61 20.71
CA ASN A 349 0.97 3.15 20.44
C ASN A 349 1.33 1.78 21.06
N PHE A 350 1.08 1.49 22.34
CA PHE A 350 1.41 0.18 22.97
C PHE A 350 0.58 -0.09 24.24
N PRO A 351 0.45 -1.37 24.66
CA PRO A 351 0.88 -2.61 23.99
C PRO A 351 -0.17 -3.21 23.06
N MET A 352 0.29 -3.93 22.05
CA MET A 352 -0.58 -4.68 21.13
C MET A 352 -0.17 -6.15 21.09
N ARG A 353 -1.18 -7.01 20.94
CA ARG A 353 -1.02 -8.43 20.67
C ARG A 353 -1.59 -8.75 19.30
N MET A 354 -0.86 -9.52 18.49
CA MET A 354 -1.42 -10.17 17.32
C MET A 354 -1.52 -11.66 17.55
N GLU A 355 -2.62 -12.26 17.10
CA GLU A 355 -2.87 -13.69 17.22
C GLU A 355 -3.22 -14.30 15.87
N HIS A 356 -2.82 -15.55 15.70
CA HIS A 356 -3.20 -16.38 14.55
C HIS A 356 -2.82 -15.76 13.20
N VAL A 357 -1.60 -15.20 13.13
CA VAL A 357 -1.07 -14.62 11.90
C VAL A 357 -0.73 -15.74 10.92
N VAL A 358 -1.24 -15.65 9.69
CA VAL A 358 -0.95 -16.59 8.61
C VAL A 358 -0.42 -15.83 7.41
N TRP A 359 0.75 -16.21 6.91
CA TRP A 359 1.29 -15.77 5.62
C TRP A 359 0.84 -16.76 4.54
N ALA A 360 -0.25 -16.43 3.85
CA ALA A 360 -0.87 -17.28 2.84
C ALA A 360 -0.01 -17.36 1.57
N LYS A 361 0.34 -16.20 1.00
CA LYS A 361 1.11 -16.07 -0.24
C LYS A 361 2.05 -14.84 -0.18
N PRO A 362 3.33 -14.96 -0.55
CA PRO A 362 4.24 -13.83 -0.56
C PRO A 362 3.85 -12.77 -1.61
N ILE A 363 4.08 -11.50 -1.30
CA ILE A 363 4.01 -10.39 -2.26
C ILE A 363 5.37 -10.31 -2.94
N ALA A 364 5.42 -10.60 -4.24
CA ALA A 364 6.60 -10.46 -5.06
C ALA A 364 6.44 -9.25 -5.98
N VAL A 365 7.41 -8.35 -6.00
CA VAL A 365 7.41 -7.17 -6.89
C VAL A 365 8.35 -7.42 -8.05
N GLY A 366 7.78 -7.46 -9.26
CA GLY A 366 8.50 -7.67 -10.50
C GLY A 366 9.01 -6.36 -11.10
N ASN A 367 8.80 -6.19 -12.40
CA ASN A 367 9.16 -4.96 -13.13
C ASN A 367 8.10 -3.86 -13.00
N HIS A 368 6.91 -4.20 -12.51
CA HIS A 368 5.79 -3.29 -12.33
C HIS A 368 5.47 -3.14 -10.84
N PRO A 369 5.10 -1.92 -10.39
CA PRO A 369 4.68 -1.71 -9.01
C PRO A 369 3.43 -2.52 -8.67
N VAL A 370 3.39 -3.11 -7.48
CA VAL A 370 2.25 -3.90 -7.00
C VAL A 370 1.44 -3.06 -6.01
N GLN A 371 0.14 -2.96 -6.24
CA GLN A 371 -0.78 -2.36 -5.28
C GLN A 371 -1.22 -3.39 -4.24
N VAL A 372 -1.13 -3.00 -2.98
CA VAL A 372 -1.41 -3.84 -1.81
C VAL A 372 -2.36 -3.08 -0.91
N HIS A 373 -3.37 -3.78 -0.42
CA HIS A 373 -4.41 -3.27 0.45
C HIS A 373 -4.35 -3.98 1.80
N ILE A 374 -4.69 -3.25 2.86
CA ILE A 374 -5.02 -3.84 4.15
C ILE A 374 -6.43 -3.40 4.57
N ALA A 375 -7.33 -4.36 4.74
CA ALA A 375 -8.68 -4.16 5.26
C ALA A 375 -8.75 -4.53 6.75
N LEU A 376 -9.54 -3.76 7.51
CA LEU A 376 -9.71 -3.89 8.95
C LEU A 376 -11.17 -4.17 9.30
N PHE A 377 -11.40 -5.18 10.14
CA PHE A 377 -12.71 -5.64 10.56
C PHE A 377 -12.78 -5.65 12.10
N PRO A 378 -13.20 -4.53 12.73
CA PRO A 378 -13.35 -4.46 14.17
C PRO A 378 -14.56 -5.27 14.64
N ASP A 379 -14.42 -5.95 15.78
CA ASP A 379 -15.53 -6.63 16.45
C ASP A 379 -16.14 -5.80 17.60
N GLU A 380 -17.17 -6.34 18.26
CA GLU A 380 -17.85 -5.68 19.38
C GLU A 380 -16.99 -5.57 20.66
N GLN A 381 -15.91 -6.36 20.76
CA GLN A 381 -15.02 -6.44 21.93
C GLN A 381 -13.79 -5.53 21.78
N GLY A 382 -13.59 -4.94 20.59
CA GLY A 382 -12.48 -4.05 20.26
C GLY A 382 -11.26 -4.77 19.67
N ASP A 383 -11.37 -6.08 19.41
CA ASP A 383 -10.38 -6.83 18.66
C ASP A 383 -10.60 -6.57 17.16
N VAL A 384 -9.52 -6.52 16.39
CA VAL A 384 -9.56 -6.17 14.97
C VAL A 384 -8.97 -7.31 14.16
N SER A 385 -9.78 -7.96 13.34
CA SER A 385 -9.26 -8.85 12.30
C SER A 385 -8.73 -8.01 11.14
N TYR A 386 -7.62 -8.42 10.54
CA TYR A 386 -7.06 -7.75 9.37
C TYR A 386 -6.80 -8.74 8.22
N GLU A 387 -6.86 -8.21 7.00
CA GLU A 387 -6.55 -8.93 5.79
C GLU A 387 -5.68 -8.06 4.87
N ILE A 388 -4.51 -8.56 4.49
CA ILE A 388 -3.59 -7.93 3.53
C ILE A 388 -3.72 -8.67 2.20
N TYR A 389 -4.14 -7.98 1.15
CA TYR A 389 -4.38 -8.55 -0.17
C TYR A 389 -3.87 -7.65 -1.30
N SER A 390 -3.68 -8.20 -2.51
CA SER A 390 -3.42 -7.42 -3.73
C SER A 390 -4.51 -7.65 -4.76
N GLU A 391 -4.74 -6.65 -5.59
CA GLU A 391 -5.59 -6.74 -6.78
C GLU A 391 -4.70 -6.96 -8.02
N PRO A 392 -5.08 -7.85 -8.94
CA PRO A 392 -4.31 -8.13 -10.14
C PRO A 392 -4.36 -6.98 -11.16
N GLU A 393 -3.28 -6.79 -11.94
CA GLU A 393 -3.11 -5.68 -12.91
C GLU A 393 -4.15 -5.67 -14.04
N GLU A 394 -4.72 -6.83 -14.35
CA GLU A 394 -5.86 -6.97 -15.26
C GLU A 394 -7.09 -7.27 -14.40
N GLY A 395 -8.11 -6.40 -14.43
CA GLY A 395 -9.31 -6.43 -13.57
C GLY A 395 -10.27 -7.62 -13.76
N ASN A 396 -9.72 -8.83 -13.91
CA ASN A 396 -10.39 -10.10 -14.18
C ASN A 396 -9.89 -11.26 -13.31
N GLU A 397 -8.93 -11.06 -12.40
CA GLU A 397 -8.51 -12.07 -11.41
C GLU A 397 -9.00 -11.68 -10.00
N GLU A 398 -9.31 -12.68 -9.15
CA GLU A 398 -9.77 -12.48 -7.77
C GLU A 398 -8.65 -11.88 -6.90
N SER A 399 -9.00 -11.06 -5.91
CA SER A 399 -8.04 -10.49 -4.96
C SER A 399 -7.25 -11.60 -4.26
N VAL A 400 -5.94 -11.41 -4.14
CA VAL A 400 -5.04 -12.44 -3.61
C VAL A 400 -4.69 -12.10 -2.18
N VAL A 401 -5.14 -12.93 -1.24
CA VAL A 401 -4.82 -12.78 0.19
C VAL A 401 -3.38 -13.20 0.44
N HIS A 402 -2.62 -12.30 1.05
CA HIS A 402 -1.21 -12.49 1.37
C HIS A 402 -0.97 -12.78 2.85
N SER A 403 -1.66 -12.06 3.73
CA SER A 403 -1.54 -12.23 5.18
C SER A 403 -2.85 -11.89 5.87
N GLN A 404 -3.16 -12.60 6.96
CA GLN A 404 -4.32 -12.29 7.81
C GLN A 404 -4.00 -12.62 9.27
N GLY A 405 -4.75 -12.02 10.18
CA GLY A 405 -4.65 -12.30 11.62
C GLY A 405 -5.58 -11.41 12.44
N ASN A 406 -5.50 -11.53 13.75
CA ASN A 406 -6.21 -10.67 14.69
C ASN A 406 -5.22 -9.80 15.44
N ILE A 407 -5.59 -8.56 15.74
CA ILE A 407 -4.79 -7.65 16.55
C ILE A 407 -5.68 -6.96 17.58
N ALA A 408 -5.14 -6.81 18.78
CA ALA A 408 -5.84 -6.15 19.85
C ALA A 408 -4.90 -5.40 20.79
N VAL A 409 -5.41 -4.34 21.42
CA VAL A 409 -4.68 -3.59 22.43
C VAL A 409 -4.79 -4.34 23.76
N ARG A 410 -3.64 -4.62 24.40
CA ARG A 410 -3.54 -5.40 25.64
C ARG A 410 -2.67 -4.65 26.66
N PRO A 411 -3.24 -3.66 27.40
CA PRO A 411 -2.51 -2.82 28.35
C PRO A 411 -1.70 -3.58 29.41
N GLU A 412 -2.15 -4.78 29.77
CA GLU A 412 -1.51 -5.68 30.74
C GLU A 412 -0.09 -6.12 30.33
N LEU A 413 0.23 -6.14 29.03
CA LEU A 413 1.55 -6.57 28.55
C LEU A 413 2.68 -5.62 28.97
N VAL A 414 2.40 -4.35 29.32
CA VAL A 414 3.42 -3.44 29.89
C VAL A 414 4.02 -4.02 31.19
N ASN A 415 3.23 -4.77 31.95
CA ASN A 415 3.67 -5.31 33.24
C ASN A 415 4.49 -6.60 33.11
N GLU A 416 4.62 -7.16 31.90
CA GLU A 416 5.37 -8.40 31.63
C GLU A 416 6.84 -8.13 31.21
N THR A 417 7.31 -6.88 31.22
CA THR A 417 8.68 -6.51 30.86
C THR A 417 9.69 -7.04 31.88
N ASN A 418 10.08 -8.30 31.71
CA ASN A 418 11.18 -8.89 32.44
C ASN A 418 12.49 -8.34 31.88
N GLN A 419 13.28 -7.68 32.73
CA GLN A 419 14.64 -7.29 32.38
C GLN A 419 15.56 -8.49 32.56
N VAL A 420 16.25 -8.90 31.50
CA VAL A 420 17.17 -10.03 31.51
C VAL A 420 18.61 -9.53 31.43
N ASN A 421 19.52 -10.17 32.17
CA ASN A 421 20.94 -9.90 32.01
C ASN A 421 21.50 -10.61 30.77
N ILE A 422 21.74 -9.86 29.71
CA ILE A 422 22.27 -10.38 28.44
C ILE A 422 23.60 -11.11 28.62
N ASP A 423 24.47 -10.64 29.52
CA ASP A 423 25.76 -11.29 29.75
C ASP A 423 25.61 -12.66 30.43
N ASP A 424 24.54 -12.87 31.20
CA ASP A 424 24.23 -14.19 31.77
C ASP A 424 23.68 -15.13 30.69
N LEU A 425 22.90 -14.63 29.73
CA LEU A 425 22.49 -15.42 28.55
C LEU A 425 23.70 -15.82 27.70
N LYS A 426 24.65 -14.91 27.48
CA LYS A 426 25.90 -15.21 26.75
C LYS A 426 26.71 -16.31 27.44
N LYS A 427 26.80 -16.31 28.78
CA LYS A 427 27.54 -17.35 29.53
C LYS A 427 26.91 -18.74 29.39
N GLN A 428 25.62 -18.83 29.11
CA GLN A 428 24.91 -20.10 28.91
C GLN A 428 25.13 -20.69 27.51
N LEU A 429 25.65 -19.91 26.57
CA LEU A 429 25.79 -20.28 25.16
C LEU A 429 27.25 -20.17 24.71
N ALA A 430 27.67 -21.04 23.80
CA ALA A 430 28.99 -20.90 23.20
C ALA A 430 28.92 -19.88 22.07
N ARG A 431 29.90 -18.96 22.02
CA ARG A 431 30.07 -18.11 20.83
C ARG A 431 30.45 -19.01 19.66
N VAL A 432 29.76 -18.86 18.53
CA VAL A 432 30.06 -19.63 17.32
C VAL A 432 31.23 -18.96 16.60
N ASP A 433 32.25 -19.75 16.22
CA ASP A 433 33.41 -19.27 15.46
C ASP A 433 33.16 -19.35 13.95
N VAL A 434 32.03 -18.78 13.52
CA VAL A 434 31.62 -18.66 12.11
C VAL A 434 31.54 -17.18 11.80
N ALA A 435 32.17 -16.75 10.70
CA ALA A 435 32.12 -15.36 10.30
C ALA A 435 30.70 -15.00 9.84
N ILE A 436 30.21 -13.82 10.21
CA ILE A 436 28.84 -13.37 9.87
C ILE A 436 28.54 -13.50 8.36
N ALA A 437 29.52 -13.19 7.50
CA ALA A 437 29.38 -13.32 6.05
C ALA A 437 29.02 -14.75 5.59
N GLN A 438 29.50 -15.78 6.29
CA GLN A 438 29.22 -17.17 5.95
C GLN A 438 27.75 -17.54 6.18
N TYR A 439 27.08 -16.95 7.17
CA TYR A 439 25.64 -17.15 7.34
C TYR A 439 24.86 -16.61 6.13
N TYR A 440 25.25 -15.43 5.63
CA TYR A 440 24.63 -14.85 4.43
C TYR A 440 24.94 -15.65 3.15
N ASP A 441 26.12 -16.26 3.04
CA ASP A 441 26.43 -17.20 1.96
C ASP A 441 25.52 -18.44 2.01
N VAL A 442 25.26 -18.99 3.21
CA VAL A 442 24.33 -20.11 3.42
C VAL A 442 22.90 -19.73 3.04
N PHE A 443 22.40 -18.58 3.52
CA PHE A 443 21.05 -18.12 3.15
C PHE A 443 20.91 -17.95 1.63
N LYS A 444 21.96 -17.47 0.96
CA LYS A 444 21.99 -17.35 -0.50
C LYS A 444 21.90 -18.71 -1.19
N LEU A 445 22.59 -19.73 -0.70
CA LEU A 445 22.48 -21.11 -1.20
C LEU A 445 21.07 -21.70 -0.98
N MET A 446 20.39 -21.28 0.08
CA MET A 446 19.00 -21.64 0.39
C MET A 446 17.97 -20.90 -0.47
N GLY A 447 18.41 -19.99 -1.35
CA GLY A 447 17.55 -19.21 -2.22
C GLY A 447 17.16 -17.84 -1.67
N ILE A 448 17.68 -17.41 -0.52
CA ILE A 448 17.39 -16.10 0.09
C ILE A 448 18.62 -15.20 0.01
N HIS A 449 18.57 -14.15 -0.81
CA HIS A 449 19.62 -13.17 -0.92
C HIS A 449 19.27 -11.89 -0.16
N TYR A 450 19.95 -11.71 0.97
CA TYR A 450 19.89 -10.50 1.77
C TYR A 450 20.92 -9.47 1.29
N GLY A 451 20.44 -8.34 0.79
CA GLY A 451 21.24 -7.15 0.50
C GLY A 451 21.58 -6.35 1.77
N PRO A 452 22.34 -5.25 1.64
CA PRO A 452 22.88 -4.50 2.77
C PRO A 452 21.84 -4.08 3.83
N ALA A 453 20.62 -3.73 3.42
CA ALA A 453 19.56 -3.32 4.34
C ALA A 453 19.01 -4.43 5.22
N HIS A 454 19.24 -5.71 4.91
CA HIS A 454 18.79 -6.87 5.71
C HIS A 454 19.94 -7.65 6.33
N GLN A 455 21.17 -7.11 6.29
CA GLN A 455 22.34 -7.71 6.92
C GLN A 455 22.59 -7.16 8.33
N GLY A 456 21.66 -7.43 9.26
CA GLY A 456 21.70 -6.88 10.63
C GLY A 456 22.39 -7.76 11.69
N LEU A 457 22.86 -8.96 11.36
CA LEU A 457 23.56 -9.84 12.32
C LEU A 457 24.97 -9.31 12.67
N GLU A 458 25.27 -9.16 13.97
CA GLU A 458 26.61 -8.77 14.44
C GLU A 458 27.35 -9.89 15.19
N GLU A 459 26.64 -10.59 16.07
CA GLU A 459 27.20 -11.66 16.90
C GLU A 459 26.19 -12.80 17.02
N VAL A 460 26.67 -14.05 17.04
CA VAL A 460 25.84 -15.24 17.22
C VAL A 460 26.45 -16.14 18.28
N TYR A 461 25.63 -16.50 19.26
CA TYR A 461 25.92 -17.48 20.30
C TYR A 461 24.90 -18.62 20.12
N ALA A 462 25.36 -19.86 19.98
CA ALA A 462 24.49 -20.99 19.74
C ALA A 462 24.75 -22.11 20.76
N GLY A 463 23.66 -22.79 21.13
CA GLY A 463 23.65 -24.03 21.89
C GLY A 463 22.85 -25.09 21.14
N ALA A 464 22.61 -26.23 21.78
CA ALA A 464 21.87 -27.34 21.15
C ALA A 464 20.40 -26.98 20.84
N ASP A 465 19.74 -26.22 21.73
CA ASP A 465 18.31 -25.93 21.66
C ASP A 465 17.98 -24.43 21.60
N SER A 466 19.00 -23.56 21.51
CA SER A 466 18.80 -22.11 21.54
C SER A 466 19.91 -21.31 20.86
N VAL A 467 19.54 -20.14 20.34
CA VAL A 467 20.44 -19.15 19.74
C VAL A 467 20.21 -17.81 20.42
N LEU A 468 21.29 -17.06 20.65
CA LEU A 468 21.26 -15.67 21.03
C LEU A 468 22.04 -14.88 19.97
N ALA A 469 21.38 -13.96 19.29
CA ALA A 469 21.99 -13.13 18.26
C ALA A 469 21.94 -11.64 18.64
N LYS A 470 23.04 -10.94 18.41
CA LYS A 470 23.10 -9.48 18.47
C LYS A 470 22.75 -8.92 17.10
N LEU A 471 21.78 -8.02 17.06
CA LEU A 471 21.23 -7.41 15.87
C LEU A 471 21.46 -5.90 15.90
N SER A 472 21.73 -5.29 14.75
CA SER A 472 21.75 -3.84 14.61
C SER A 472 21.09 -3.39 13.32
N ILE A 473 20.55 -2.16 13.32
CA ILE A 473 20.03 -1.53 12.11
C ILE A 473 21.20 -1.26 11.17
N PRO A 474 21.22 -1.84 9.95
CA PRO A 474 22.33 -1.64 9.03
C PRO A 474 22.53 -0.17 8.65
N SER A 475 23.79 0.24 8.52
CA SER A 475 24.13 1.63 8.16
C SER A 475 23.54 2.12 6.83
N SER A 476 23.16 1.20 5.93
CA SER A 476 22.50 1.52 4.65
C SER A 476 21.08 2.06 4.80
N VAL A 477 20.44 1.85 5.96
CA VAL A 477 19.06 2.30 6.25
C VAL A 477 18.98 3.26 7.45
N GLN A 478 20.10 3.57 8.09
CA GLN A 478 20.14 4.55 9.18
C GLN A 478 19.89 5.98 8.65
N GLY A 479 18.68 6.50 8.88
CA GLY A 479 18.30 7.87 8.53
C GLY A 479 18.80 8.93 9.52
N THR A 480 18.67 10.21 9.15
CA THR A 480 19.01 11.36 10.02
C THR A 480 17.83 11.88 10.86
N GLY A 481 16.65 11.23 10.79
CA GLY A 481 15.41 11.62 11.49
C GLY A 481 14.92 10.52 12.45
N GLU A 482 13.73 10.72 13.03
CA GLU A 482 13.06 9.68 13.82
C GLU A 482 12.62 8.53 12.91
N ASP A 483 12.88 7.30 13.36
CA ASP A 483 12.52 6.08 12.66
C ASP A 483 10.99 5.87 12.72
N PRO A 484 10.29 5.79 11.58
CA PRO A 484 8.84 5.64 11.57
C PRO A 484 8.37 4.23 11.99
N TYR A 485 9.28 3.25 12.04
CA TYR A 485 8.94 1.86 12.33
C TYR A 485 9.03 1.55 13.81
N ILE A 486 7.99 0.91 14.33
CA ILE A 486 8.06 0.27 15.65
C ILE A 486 8.72 -1.10 15.52
N LEU A 487 8.24 -1.91 14.57
CA LEU A 487 8.79 -3.20 14.21
C LEU A 487 9.64 -3.02 12.96
N HIS A 488 10.87 -2.51 13.13
CA HIS A 488 11.75 -2.21 12.00
C HIS A 488 12.01 -3.47 11.14
N PRO A 489 11.69 -3.46 9.82
CA PRO A 489 11.75 -4.65 8.97
C PRO A 489 13.12 -5.35 8.99
N SER A 490 14.21 -4.59 8.92
CA SER A 490 15.57 -5.16 8.94
C SER A 490 15.93 -5.87 10.25
N LEU A 491 15.44 -5.37 11.39
CA LEU A 491 15.76 -5.96 12.70
C LEU A 491 14.94 -7.21 12.95
N LEU A 492 13.63 -7.15 12.71
CA LEU A 492 12.77 -8.31 12.88
C LEU A 492 13.15 -9.43 11.90
N ASP A 493 13.50 -9.10 10.66
CA ASP A 493 13.96 -10.12 9.71
C ASP A 493 15.31 -10.71 10.13
N SER A 494 16.23 -9.90 10.66
CA SER A 494 17.47 -10.42 11.27
C SER A 494 17.21 -11.33 12.48
N ALA A 495 16.09 -11.14 13.18
CA ALA A 495 15.65 -12.05 14.24
C ALA A 495 15.14 -13.39 13.65
N LEU A 496 14.42 -13.36 12.53
CA LEU A 496 14.05 -14.55 11.78
C LEU A 496 15.28 -15.28 11.22
N GLN A 497 16.32 -14.55 10.80
CA GLN A 497 17.61 -15.12 10.41
C GLN A 497 18.25 -15.90 11.58
N ALA A 498 18.19 -15.37 12.81
CA ALA A 498 18.66 -16.09 14.00
C ALA A 498 17.86 -17.39 14.28
N ALA A 499 16.55 -17.40 13.96
CA ALA A 499 15.75 -18.62 14.02
C ALA A 499 16.15 -19.65 12.96
N MET A 500 16.47 -19.21 11.74
CA MET A 500 17.03 -20.11 10.72
C MET A 500 18.37 -20.70 11.16
N ILE A 501 19.21 -19.94 11.86
CA ILE A 501 20.48 -20.46 12.41
C ILE A 501 20.22 -21.58 13.43
N LEU A 502 19.20 -21.43 14.30
CA LEU A 502 18.83 -22.48 15.25
C LEU A 502 18.40 -23.77 14.54
N MET A 503 17.54 -23.65 13.53
CA MET A 503 17.00 -24.79 12.77
C MET A 503 18.05 -25.48 11.90
N LEU A 504 19.03 -24.74 11.38
CA LEU A 504 20.17 -25.33 10.66
C LEU A 504 21.10 -26.09 11.58
N GLY A 505 21.26 -25.67 12.84
CA GLY A 505 22.07 -26.37 13.85
C GLY A 505 23.47 -26.73 13.31
N SER A 506 23.82 -28.02 13.37
CA SER A 506 25.10 -28.53 12.85
C SER A 506 25.17 -28.62 11.32
N ASP A 507 24.04 -28.59 10.62
CA ASP A 507 23.99 -28.74 9.16
C ASP A 507 24.54 -27.50 8.44
N LEU A 508 24.71 -26.37 9.13
CA LEU A 508 25.22 -25.13 8.57
C LEU A 508 26.55 -25.31 7.81
N THR A 509 27.51 -26.01 8.41
CA THR A 509 28.80 -26.30 7.77
C THR A 509 28.68 -27.33 6.66
N ASP A 510 27.74 -28.28 6.80
CA ASP A 510 27.53 -29.32 5.80
C ASP A 510 26.82 -28.79 4.54
N VAL A 511 25.99 -27.75 4.66
CA VAL A 511 25.44 -27.01 3.52
C VAL A 511 26.54 -26.22 2.80
N LEU A 512 27.44 -25.55 3.52
CA LEU A 512 28.59 -24.85 2.93
C LEU A 512 29.53 -25.81 2.18
N ASP A 513 29.77 -27.00 2.75
CA ASP A 513 30.60 -28.04 2.14
C ASP A 513 29.89 -28.82 1.01
N GLY A 514 28.60 -28.53 0.76
CA GLY A 514 27.79 -29.21 -0.25
C GLY A 514 27.44 -30.67 0.10
N LYS A 515 27.55 -31.07 1.37
CA LYS A 515 27.19 -32.41 1.86
C LYS A 515 25.69 -32.58 2.07
N VAL A 516 24.98 -31.48 2.37
CA VAL A 516 23.53 -31.45 2.57
C VAL A 516 22.91 -30.50 1.55
N ALA A 517 21.83 -30.94 0.90
CA ALA A 517 21.11 -30.10 -0.04
C ALA A 517 20.45 -28.90 0.69
N PRO A 518 20.58 -27.67 0.16
CA PRO A 518 19.99 -26.50 0.79
C PRO A 518 18.46 -26.58 0.78
N ARG A 519 17.82 -26.07 1.84
CA ARG A 519 16.36 -25.99 1.99
C ARG A 519 15.95 -24.54 2.16
N LEU A 520 14.86 -24.15 1.51
CA LEU A 520 14.29 -22.82 1.64
C LEU A 520 13.32 -22.82 2.83
N PHE A 521 13.53 -21.90 3.78
CA PHE A 521 12.68 -21.71 4.96
C PHE A 521 11.89 -20.42 4.79
N LEU A 522 10.56 -20.52 4.80
CA LEU A 522 9.68 -19.36 4.72
C LEU A 522 8.73 -19.33 5.92
N PRO A 523 8.53 -18.17 6.57
CA PRO A 523 7.50 -18.02 7.60
C PRO A 523 6.13 -18.38 7.02
N PHE A 524 5.33 -19.15 7.77
CA PHE A 524 4.00 -19.56 7.33
C PHE A 524 2.90 -19.18 8.31
N ALA A 525 3.13 -19.37 9.60
CA ALA A 525 2.17 -18.98 10.63
C ALA A 525 2.88 -18.56 11.92
N LEU A 526 2.25 -17.66 12.68
CA LEU A 526 2.69 -17.23 14.00
C LEU A 526 1.49 -17.27 14.93
N GLN A 527 1.63 -17.93 16.09
CA GLN A 527 0.52 -18.08 17.02
C GLN A 527 0.23 -16.77 17.74
N GLU A 528 1.28 -16.11 18.24
CA GLU A 528 1.19 -14.90 19.04
C GLU A 528 2.39 -13.98 18.78
N LEU A 529 2.13 -12.68 18.61
CA LEU A 529 3.11 -11.60 18.62
C LEU A 529 2.70 -10.58 19.69
N ASP A 530 3.51 -10.41 20.72
CA ASP A 530 3.37 -9.31 21.65
C ASP A 530 4.35 -8.19 21.30
N VAL A 531 3.82 -6.97 21.23
CA VAL A 531 4.61 -5.75 21.03
C VAL A 531 4.42 -4.85 22.25
N MET A 532 5.46 -4.76 23.08
CA MET A 532 5.45 -4.00 24.33
C MET A 532 6.14 -2.64 24.14
N HIS A 533 7.23 -2.63 23.38
CA HIS A 533 8.04 -1.44 23.10
C HIS A 533 8.52 -1.42 21.64
N SER A 534 8.86 -0.23 21.13
CA SER A 534 9.53 -0.05 19.84
C SER A 534 10.90 -0.72 19.83
N CYS A 535 11.29 -1.32 18.71
CA CYS A 535 12.65 -1.81 18.51
C CYS A 535 13.66 -0.65 18.51
N SER A 536 14.77 -0.82 19.23
CA SER A 536 15.87 0.15 19.25
C SER A 536 16.92 -0.20 18.18
N SER A 537 17.88 0.71 17.94
CA SER A 537 18.94 0.50 16.92
C SER A 537 19.81 -0.74 17.13
N ILE A 538 19.86 -1.28 18.36
CA ILE A 538 20.58 -2.50 18.73
C ILE A 538 19.65 -3.38 19.55
N MET A 539 19.48 -4.63 19.13
CA MET A 539 18.61 -5.61 19.79
C MET A 539 19.35 -6.93 20.02
N TRP A 540 18.88 -7.72 20.97
CA TRP A 540 19.31 -9.09 21.23
C TRP A 540 18.14 -10.03 20.98
N ALA A 541 18.26 -10.94 20.02
CA ALA A 541 17.26 -11.95 19.73
C ALA A 541 17.63 -13.27 20.43
N GLN A 542 16.82 -13.68 21.40
CA GLN A 542 16.88 -15.02 21.96
C GLN A 542 15.86 -15.91 21.26
N VAL A 543 16.32 -17.03 20.72
CA VAL A 543 15.52 -17.94 19.91
C VAL A 543 15.62 -19.35 20.47
N ARG A 544 14.48 -20.04 20.60
CA ARG A 544 14.36 -21.37 21.21
C ARG A 544 13.33 -22.22 20.49
N TYR A 545 13.49 -23.54 20.50
CA TYR A 545 12.38 -24.42 20.10
C TYR A 545 11.23 -24.30 21.11
N SER A 546 10.00 -24.22 20.59
CA SER A 546 8.81 -24.06 21.44
C SER A 546 8.58 -25.28 22.32
N LEU A 547 8.31 -25.05 23.61
CA LEU A 547 8.11 -26.11 24.61
C LEU A 547 6.81 -26.90 24.41
N GLN A 548 5.85 -26.36 23.64
CA GLN A 548 4.50 -26.91 23.55
C GLN A 548 4.37 -28.17 22.66
N ASP A 549 5.40 -28.57 21.90
CA ASP A 549 5.28 -29.60 20.83
C ASP A 549 6.41 -30.65 20.75
N ARG A 550 7.21 -30.87 21.81
CA ARG A 550 8.29 -31.90 21.81
C ARG A 550 7.80 -33.36 21.64
N SER A 551 6.49 -33.62 21.57
CA SER A 551 5.90 -34.97 21.51
C SER A 551 5.54 -35.47 20.10
N SER A 552 5.59 -34.64 19.05
CA SER A 552 5.33 -35.09 17.67
C SER A 552 6.46 -34.66 16.74
N GLY A 553 7.32 -35.61 16.34
CA GLY A 553 8.59 -35.34 15.68
C GLY A 553 8.54 -34.80 14.24
N LYS A 554 7.64 -33.87 13.89
CA LYS A 554 7.54 -33.28 12.54
C LYS A 554 7.16 -31.78 12.44
N SER A 555 7.07 -30.99 13.52
CA SER A 555 7.00 -29.53 13.38
C SER A 555 7.83 -28.79 14.43
N GLU A 556 9.00 -28.30 14.01
CA GLU A 556 9.89 -27.48 14.85
C GLU A 556 9.40 -26.03 14.88
N LYS A 557 8.45 -25.76 15.78
CA LYS A 557 8.05 -24.37 16.08
C LYS A 557 9.14 -23.68 16.89
N VAL A 558 9.28 -22.39 16.67
CA VAL A 558 10.28 -21.55 17.31
C VAL A 558 9.62 -20.41 18.08
N ASP A 559 10.09 -20.19 19.30
CA ASP A 559 9.76 -19.02 20.11
C ASP A 559 10.94 -18.04 20.07
N LEU A 560 10.64 -16.75 19.95
CA LEU A 560 11.63 -15.69 19.78
C LEU A 560 11.30 -14.49 20.66
N GLU A 561 12.30 -13.98 21.36
CA GLU A 561 12.21 -12.81 22.24
C GLU A 561 13.27 -11.78 21.84
N LEU A 562 12.87 -10.52 21.69
CA LEU A 562 13.74 -9.39 21.37
C LEU A 562 13.92 -8.51 22.59
N TYR A 563 15.18 -8.35 23.00
CA TYR A 563 15.59 -7.47 24.10
C TYR A 563 16.35 -6.25 23.59
N ASP A 564 16.19 -5.09 24.21
CA ASP A 564 17.02 -3.92 23.93
C ASP A 564 18.46 -4.08 24.50
N GLY A 565 19.30 -3.05 24.31
CA GLY A 565 20.66 -3.03 24.86
C GLY A 565 20.76 -3.06 26.40
N HIS A 566 19.66 -2.79 27.11
CA HIS A 566 19.54 -2.87 28.56
C HIS A 566 18.94 -4.19 29.05
N GLY A 567 18.56 -5.08 28.13
CA GLY A 567 17.92 -6.37 28.45
C GLY A 567 16.41 -6.28 28.67
N THR A 568 15.76 -5.17 28.31
CA THR A 568 14.30 -5.01 28.40
C THR A 568 13.63 -5.78 27.27
N LEU A 569 12.65 -6.62 27.58
CA LEU A 569 11.87 -7.33 26.56
C LEU A 569 10.97 -6.35 25.78
N CYS A 570 11.15 -6.26 24.47
CA CYS A 570 10.39 -5.34 23.60
C CYS A 570 9.34 -6.04 22.76
N VAL A 571 9.70 -7.21 22.19
CA VAL A 571 8.84 -7.99 21.28
C VAL A 571 8.98 -9.47 21.62
N ARG A 572 7.88 -10.20 21.59
CA ARG A 572 7.84 -11.65 21.80
C ARG A 572 7.02 -12.31 20.70
N MET A 573 7.57 -13.33 20.07
CA MET A 573 6.93 -14.17 19.06
C MET A 573 6.85 -15.61 19.59
N ILE A 574 5.65 -16.16 19.69
CA ILE A 574 5.43 -17.52 20.20
C ILE A 574 4.88 -18.39 19.07
N GLY A 575 5.44 -19.59 18.92
CA GLY A 575 4.93 -20.61 18.01
C GLY A 575 5.13 -20.29 16.53
N LEU A 576 6.23 -19.63 16.16
CA LEU A 576 6.57 -19.36 14.77
C LEU A 576 6.77 -20.67 14.01
N SER A 577 6.05 -20.82 12.91
CA SER A 577 6.02 -22.01 12.06
C SER A 577 6.55 -21.71 10.66
N TRP A 578 7.25 -22.67 10.08
CA TRP A 578 7.96 -22.52 8.81
C TRP A 578 7.45 -23.50 7.76
N ARG A 579 7.43 -23.07 6.49
CA ARG A 579 7.40 -23.94 5.32
C ARG A 579 8.84 -24.23 4.91
N ILE A 580 9.19 -25.52 4.84
CA ILE A 580 10.52 -25.99 4.42
C ILE A 580 10.36 -26.64 3.06
N LEU A 581 11.00 -26.09 2.03
CA LEU A 581 10.93 -26.56 0.65
C LEU A 581 12.33 -26.93 0.14
N ALA A 582 12.42 -27.93 -0.73
CA ALA A 582 13.65 -28.14 -1.51
C ALA A 582 13.81 -26.99 -2.51
N VAL A 583 15.03 -26.46 -2.68
CA VAL A 583 15.29 -25.30 -3.57
C VAL A 583 14.91 -25.61 -5.02
N GLU A 584 15.12 -26.84 -5.49
CA GLU A 584 14.72 -27.29 -6.83
C GLU A 584 13.20 -27.32 -7.02
N GLU A 585 12.45 -27.78 -6.01
CA GLU A 585 10.98 -27.77 -6.02
C GLU A 585 10.43 -26.34 -6.00
N ALA A 586 11.09 -25.42 -5.28
CA ALA A 586 10.72 -24.01 -5.24
C ALA A 586 11.05 -23.26 -6.55
N LEU A 587 12.13 -23.62 -7.24
CA LEU A 587 12.49 -23.09 -8.57
C LEU A 587 11.53 -23.57 -9.67
N LEU A 588 11.05 -24.81 -9.57
CA LEU A 588 10.00 -25.35 -10.46
C LEU A 588 8.66 -24.64 -10.27
N GLN A 589 8.38 -24.10 -9.07
CA GLN A 589 7.21 -23.26 -8.81
C GLN A 589 7.35 -21.82 -9.32
N THR A 590 8.57 -21.29 -9.51
CA THR A 590 8.81 -19.93 -10.04
C THR A 590 9.02 -19.89 -11.55
N GLN A 591 9.43 -20.99 -12.18
CA GLN A 591 9.34 -21.21 -13.63
C GLN A 591 7.97 -21.74 -14.04
N VAL A 592 6.90 -21.00 -13.74
CA VAL A 592 5.61 -21.30 -14.39
C VAL A 592 5.70 -20.80 -15.82
N ASN A 593 6.04 -21.70 -16.73
CA ASN A 593 5.57 -21.58 -18.09
C ASN A 593 4.03 -21.66 -17.97
N THR A 594 3.33 -20.54 -18.11
CA THR A 594 1.87 -20.45 -17.99
C THR A 594 1.24 -21.17 -19.18
N GLY A 595 1.10 -22.50 -19.06
CA GLY A 595 0.36 -23.35 -19.98
C GLY A 595 -0.99 -23.74 -19.40
N THR A 596 -2.03 -23.75 -20.23
CA THR A 596 -3.33 -24.29 -19.84
C THR A 596 -3.24 -25.81 -19.71
N ILE A 597 -3.53 -26.35 -18.53
CA ILE A 597 -3.61 -27.79 -18.28
C ILE A 597 -5.07 -28.18 -18.14
N LEU A 598 -5.49 -29.20 -18.89
CA LEU A 598 -6.83 -29.76 -18.79
C LEU A 598 -6.80 -31.02 -17.91
N LEU A 599 -7.54 -31.01 -16.81
CA LEU A 599 -7.62 -32.14 -15.86
C LEU A 599 -9.01 -32.77 -15.92
N HIS A 600 -9.08 -34.10 -15.89
CA HIS A 600 -10.33 -34.82 -15.74
C HIS A 600 -10.32 -35.74 -14.51
N PRO A 601 -11.45 -35.88 -13.80
CA PRO A 601 -11.53 -36.79 -12.67
C PRO A 601 -11.47 -38.24 -13.16
N SER A 602 -10.66 -39.05 -12.48
CA SER A 602 -10.52 -40.48 -12.74
C SER A 602 -10.80 -41.28 -11.47
N TRP A 603 -11.29 -42.52 -11.63
CA TRP A 603 -11.53 -43.44 -10.52
C TRP A 603 -10.56 -44.60 -10.66
N LYS A 604 -9.68 -44.76 -9.66
CA LYS A 604 -8.66 -45.81 -9.66
C LYS A 604 -9.03 -46.86 -8.63
N GLU A 605 -9.05 -48.12 -9.05
CA GLU A 605 -9.25 -49.25 -8.15
C GLU A 605 -8.00 -49.39 -7.27
N GLN A 606 -8.20 -49.39 -5.96
CA GLN A 606 -7.12 -49.52 -4.97
C GLN A 606 -7.49 -50.58 -3.95
N ASP A 607 -6.54 -51.46 -3.63
CA ASP A 607 -6.67 -52.39 -2.52
C ASP A 607 -6.63 -51.61 -1.21
N ALA A 608 -7.62 -51.82 -0.33
CA ALA A 608 -7.73 -51.14 0.97
C ALA A 608 -6.64 -51.64 1.95
N ALA A 609 -5.38 -51.25 1.73
CA ALA A 609 -4.24 -51.60 2.57
C ALA A 609 -3.96 -50.49 3.59
N GLY A 610 -4.50 -50.65 4.81
CA GLY A 610 -4.50 -49.64 5.88
C GLY A 610 -3.13 -49.16 6.37
N ASP A 611 -3.00 -47.83 6.54
CA ASP A 611 -1.91 -47.19 7.29
C ASP A 611 -2.34 -46.98 8.76
N LYS A 612 -1.74 -47.74 9.68
CA LYS A 612 -2.19 -47.86 11.08
C LYS A 612 -1.72 -46.75 12.01
N THR A 613 -1.10 -45.69 11.51
CA THR A 613 -0.46 -44.65 12.35
C THR A 613 -1.43 -43.65 12.98
N PHE A 614 -2.70 -43.61 12.57
CA PHE A 614 -3.68 -42.58 12.97
C PHE A 614 -4.55 -42.96 14.20
N LEU A 615 -4.23 -44.03 14.93
CA LEU A 615 -5.22 -44.76 15.75
C LEU A 615 -5.34 -44.39 17.25
N ASN A 616 -4.78 -43.26 17.73
CA ASN A 616 -4.83 -42.96 19.17
C ASN A 616 -5.56 -41.65 19.50
N ASN A 617 -6.76 -41.80 20.09
CA ASN A 617 -7.58 -40.78 20.79
C ASN A 617 -8.31 -39.72 19.95
N ASP A 618 -8.80 -40.07 18.77
CA ASP A 618 -9.53 -39.14 17.89
C ASP A 618 -11.05 -39.27 18.02
N ASP A 619 -11.76 -38.13 18.01
CA ASP A 619 -13.23 -38.12 18.03
C ASP A 619 -13.74 -38.42 16.61
N HIS A 620 -14.63 -39.42 16.46
CA HIS A 620 -15.11 -39.88 15.15
C HIS A 620 -16.56 -39.44 14.91
N CYS A 621 -16.78 -38.67 13.85
CA CYS A 621 -18.08 -38.24 13.38
C CYS A 621 -18.43 -38.86 12.02
N VAL A 622 -19.60 -39.47 11.91
CA VAL A 622 -20.15 -39.99 10.65
C VAL A 622 -21.38 -39.17 10.28
N VAL A 623 -21.38 -38.58 9.08
CA VAL A 623 -22.47 -37.77 8.55
C VAL A 623 -23.18 -38.57 7.45
N LEU A 624 -24.40 -39.02 7.71
CA LEU A 624 -25.22 -39.78 6.78
C LEU A 624 -26.14 -38.84 6.01
N CYS A 625 -25.95 -38.69 4.70
CA CYS A 625 -26.83 -37.89 3.84
C CYS A 625 -27.90 -38.77 3.21
N GLU A 626 -29.16 -38.55 3.59
CA GLU A 626 -30.35 -39.24 3.04
C GLU A 626 -30.28 -40.78 3.06
N MET A 627 -29.60 -41.34 4.07
CA MET A 627 -29.61 -42.77 4.36
C MET A 627 -30.76 -43.14 5.30
N ASP A 628 -31.14 -44.41 5.32
CA ASP A 628 -32.22 -44.89 6.19
C ASP A 628 -31.84 -44.86 7.69
N GLU A 629 -32.87 -44.84 8.56
CA GLU A 629 -32.66 -44.87 10.01
C GLU A 629 -32.05 -46.20 10.49
N ALA A 630 -32.14 -47.26 9.67
CA ALA A 630 -31.52 -48.55 9.98
C ALA A 630 -29.98 -48.46 9.92
N ALA A 631 -29.42 -47.73 8.94
CA ALA A 631 -28.00 -47.46 8.80
C ALA A 631 -27.46 -46.71 10.01
N LYS A 632 -28.15 -45.65 10.46
CA LYS A 632 -27.77 -44.91 11.67
C LYS A 632 -27.69 -45.82 12.90
N LYS A 633 -28.75 -46.58 13.18
CA LYS A 633 -28.81 -47.50 14.32
C LYS A 633 -27.73 -48.58 14.24
N SER A 634 -27.46 -49.10 13.05
CA SER A 634 -26.42 -50.10 12.84
C SER A 634 -25.04 -49.56 13.21
N ILE A 635 -24.69 -48.36 12.73
CA ILE A 635 -23.41 -47.71 13.02
C ILE A 635 -23.26 -47.43 14.52
N GLU A 636 -24.27 -46.83 15.15
CA GLU A 636 -24.25 -46.53 16.60
C GLU A 636 -24.13 -47.81 17.45
N SER A 637 -24.69 -48.94 17.00
CA SER A 637 -24.61 -50.21 17.72
C SER A 637 -23.28 -50.97 17.53
N GLN A 638 -22.60 -50.77 16.40
CA GLN A 638 -21.43 -51.56 16.00
C GLN A 638 -20.10 -50.78 16.09
N MET A 639 -20.13 -49.45 16.13
CA MET A 639 -18.94 -48.60 16.21
C MET A 639 -18.94 -47.82 17.53
N GLU A 640 -18.11 -48.24 18.48
CA GLU A 640 -18.01 -47.61 19.79
C GLU A 640 -17.40 -46.21 19.69
N GLY A 641 -17.98 -45.22 20.39
CA GLY A 641 -17.47 -43.84 20.43
C GLY A 641 -17.77 -42.97 19.20
N VAL A 642 -18.50 -43.48 18.21
CA VAL A 642 -18.84 -42.74 16.98
C VAL A 642 -20.08 -41.88 17.17
N ARG A 643 -19.98 -40.62 16.75
CA ARG A 643 -21.11 -39.69 16.72
C ARG A 643 -21.71 -39.63 15.32
N VAL A 644 -23.00 -40.00 15.19
CA VAL A 644 -23.68 -40.06 13.89
C VAL A 644 -24.65 -38.88 13.69
N LEU A 645 -24.36 -38.05 12.69
CA LEU A 645 -25.23 -36.96 12.23
C LEU A 645 -26.04 -37.42 11.02
N SER A 646 -27.37 -37.30 11.06
CA SER A 646 -28.25 -37.62 9.93
C SER A 646 -28.71 -36.34 9.24
N LEU A 647 -28.34 -36.17 7.98
CA LEU A 647 -28.78 -35.09 7.11
C LEU A 647 -29.95 -35.59 6.25
N GLN A 648 -31.16 -35.44 6.78
CA GLN A 648 -32.42 -35.74 6.09
C GLN A 648 -33.34 -34.52 6.10
N SER A 649 -34.12 -34.33 5.02
CA SER A 649 -35.02 -33.18 4.89
C SER A 649 -36.34 -33.60 4.27
N LYS A 650 -37.44 -33.02 4.76
CA LYS A 650 -38.79 -33.18 4.16
C LYS A 650 -39.01 -32.30 2.94
N ARG A 651 -38.05 -31.42 2.61
CA ARG A 651 -38.13 -30.52 1.45
C ARG A 651 -38.06 -31.34 0.17
N LYS A 652 -38.91 -31.01 -0.82
CA LYS A 652 -38.94 -31.72 -2.10
C LYS A 652 -37.84 -31.27 -3.06
N ASN A 653 -37.36 -30.03 -2.93
CA ASN A 653 -36.43 -29.45 -3.88
C ASN A 653 -34.98 -29.70 -3.46
N LEU A 654 -34.22 -30.31 -4.36
CA LEU A 654 -32.80 -30.62 -4.22
C LEU A 654 -31.94 -29.42 -3.77
N LYS A 655 -32.15 -28.23 -4.36
CA LYS A 655 -31.36 -27.03 -4.00
C LYS A 655 -31.53 -26.65 -2.53
N GLU A 656 -32.77 -26.71 -2.04
CA GLU A 656 -33.11 -26.37 -0.66
C GLU A 656 -32.62 -27.42 0.33
N ARG A 657 -32.52 -28.69 -0.11
CA ARG A 657 -31.91 -29.78 0.67
C ARG A 657 -30.40 -29.57 0.77
N PHE A 658 -29.71 -29.35 -0.34
CA PHE A 658 -28.26 -29.09 -0.36
C PHE A 658 -27.88 -27.87 0.50
N GLN A 659 -28.63 -26.77 0.37
CA GLN A 659 -28.44 -25.56 1.17
C GLN A 659 -28.60 -25.83 2.68
N ALA A 660 -29.63 -26.59 3.06
CA ALA A 660 -29.84 -26.96 4.46
C ALA A 660 -28.71 -27.87 4.98
N TYR A 661 -28.30 -28.86 4.19
CA TYR A 661 -27.23 -29.79 4.57
C TYR A 661 -25.87 -29.10 4.68
N SER A 662 -25.60 -28.12 3.82
CA SER A 662 -24.39 -27.30 3.92
C SER A 662 -24.38 -26.48 5.22
N GLY A 663 -25.53 -25.91 5.61
CA GLY A 663 -25.66 -25.17 6.88
C GLY A 663 -25.46 -26.08 8.10
N ASN A 664 -26.16 -27.21 8.14
CA ASN A 664 -26.02 -28.16 9.24
C ASN A 664 -24.59 -28.71 9.37
N LEU A 665 -23.91 -28.97 8.24
CA LEU A 665 -22.53 -29.42 8.25
C LEU A 665 -21.57 -28.31 8.69
N LEU A 666 -21.82 -27.06 8.31
CA LEU A 666 -21.05 -25.90 8.80
C LEU A 666 -21.17 -25.77 10.31
N ASP A 667 -22.40 -25.83 10.85
CA ASP A 667 -22.65 -25.76 12.31
C ASP A 667 -21.92 -26.89 13.05
N GLU A 668 -21.90 -28.08 12.47
CA GLU A 668 -21.21 -29.25 13.01
C GLU A 668 -19.69 -29.05 13.04
N ILE A 669 -19.11 -28.61 11.92
CA ILE A 669 -17.69 -28.30 11.83
C ILE A 669 -17.33 -27.16 12.79
N GLN A 670 -18.15 -26.11 12.90
CA GLN A 670 -17.94 -25.03 13.86
C GLN A 670 -17.97 -25.53 15.30
N SER A 671 -18.89 -26.43 15.65
CA SER A 671 -18.92 -27.04 16.98
C SER A 671 -17.62 -27.79 17.28
N ILE A 672 -17.11 -28.55 16.30
CA ILE A 672 -15.82 -29.25 16.39
C ILE A 672 -14.67 -28.26 16.58
N LEU A 673 -14.65 -27.16 15.83
CA LEU A 673 -13.61 -26.14 15.92
C LEU A 673 -13.66 -25.35 17.25
N LYS A 674 -14.86 -25.13 17.80
CA LYS A 674 -15.09 -24.39 19.06
C LYS A 674 -14.76 -25.19 20.31
N ASP A 675 -14.90 -26.52 20.27
CA ASP A 675 -14.62 -27.40 21.43
C ASP A 675 -13.15 -27.31 21.90
N GLY A 676 -12.24 -26.85 21.02
CA GLY A 676 -10.85 -26.53 21.40
C GLY A 676 -10.03 -27.73 21.90
N SER A 677 -10.55 -28.95 21.75
CA SER A 677 -9.92 -30.16 22.23
C SER A 677 -8.59 -30.42 21.50
N LYS A 678 -7.62 -31.04 22.18
CA LYS A 678 -6.34 -31.38 21.55
C LYS A 678 -6.42 -32.59 20.61
N LYS A 679 -7.55 -33.27 20.53
CA LYS A 679 -7.74 -34.51 19.76
C LYS A 679 -7.90 -34.20 18.27
N ASN A 680 -7.57 -35.13 17.38
CA ASN A 680 -8.02 -35.00 16.00
C ASN A 680 -9.49 -35.38 15.91
N VAL A 681 -10.18 -34.79 14.95
CA VAL A 681 -11.59 -35.12 14.69
C VAL A 681 -11.69 -35.66 13.28
N PHE A 682 -12.16 -36.89 13.18
CA PHE A 682 -12.31 -37.61 11.93
C PHE A 682 -13.76 -37.53 11.47
N VAL A 683 -14.01 -36.96 10.29
CA VAL A 683 -15.36 -36.73 9.75
C VAL A 683 -15.57 -37.51 8.45
N GLN A 684 -16.44 -38.52 8.46
CA GLN A 684 -16.79 -39.28 7.25
C GLN A 684 -18.20 -38.90 6.79
N ILE A 685 -18.32 -38.30 5.61
CA ILE A 685 -19.61 -38.03 4.97
C ILE A 685 -19.93 -39.21 4.05
N VAL A 686 -21.10 -39.83 4.26
CA VAL A 686 -21.60 -40.92 3.43
C VAL A 686 -22.78 -40.42 2.59
N ILE A 687 -22.71 -40.66 1.28
CA ILE A 687 -23.77 -40.33 0.33
C ILE A 687 -24.09 -41.53 -0.60
N PRO A 688 -25.31 -41.64 -1.13
CA PRO A 688 -25.60 -42.60 -2.19
C PRO A 688 -24.83 -42.28 -3.49
N ALA A 689 -24.21 -43.31 -4.07
CA ALA A 689 -23.36 -43.23 -5.27
C ALA A 689 -24.15 -43.05 -6.58
N GLN A 690 -25.48 -43.03 -6.55
CA GLN A 690 -26.33 -42.96 -7.75
C GLN A 690 -27.53 -42.01 -7.58
N GLY A 691 -28.04 -41.49 -8.70
CA GLY A 691 -29.19 -40.60 -8.75
C GLY A 691 -28.85 -39.15 -8.39
N GLU A 692 -29.86 -38.39 -7.98
CA GLU A 692 -29.73 -36.96 -7.62
C GLU A 692 -28.87 -36.72 -6.37
N HIS A 693 -28.72 -37.73 -5.51
CA HIS A 693 -27.92 -37.68 -4.28
C HIS A 693 -26.42 -37.44 -4.52
N GLN A 694 -25.91 -37.73 -5.72
CA GLN A 694 -24.51 -37.47 -6.08
C GLN A 694 -24.15 -35.97 -5.97
N LEU A 695 -25.14 -35.07 -5.97
CA LEU A 695 -24.91 -33.64 -5.84
C LEU A 695 -24.50 -33.21 -4.42
N PHE A 696 -24.75 -34.06 -3.42
CA PHE A 696 -24.24 -33.86 -2.07
C PHE A 696 -22.71 -34.04 -1.97
N THR A 697 -22.04 -34.51 -3.03
CA THR A 697 -20.56 -34.41 -3.13
C THR A 697 -20.06 -32.97 -3.00
N GLY A 698 -20.89 -31.96 -3.28
CA GLY A 698 -20.57 -30.56 -3.05
C GLY A 698 -20.20 -30.24 -1.60
N LEU A 699 -20.70 -31.01 -0.63
CA LEU A 699 -20.33 -30.88 0.79
C LEU A 699 -18.84 -31.16 1.05
N SER A 700 -18.15 -31.81 0.10
CA SER A 700 -16.69 -31.99 0.19
C SER A 700 -15.93 -30.67 0.20
N GLY A 701 -16.49 -29.59 -0.36
CA GLY A 701 -15.88 -28.25 -0.30
C GLY A 701 -15.71 -27.75 1.13
N LEU A 702 -16.73 -27.92 1.97
CA LEU A 702 -16.70 -27.60 3.41
C LEU A 702 -15.61 -28.42 4.11
N LEU A 703 -15.58 -29.74 3.91
CA LEU A 703 -14.59 -30.62 4.57
C LEU A 703 -13.15 -30.33 4.16
N LYS A 704 -12.88 -30.11 2.87
CA LYS A 704 -11.52 -29.80 2.39
C LYS A 704 -11.03 -28.50 2.98
N THR A 705 -11.90 -27.49 2.96
CA THR A 705 -11.58 -26.20 3.58
C THR A 705 -11.36 -26.37 5.07
N ALA A 706 -12.14 -27.20 5.76
CA ALA A 706 -12.02 -27.41 7.21
C ALA A 706 -10.68 -27.99 7.58
N ARG A 707 -10.17 -28.94 6.78
CA ARG A 707 -8.84 -29.50 6.93
C ARG A 707 -7.73 -28.48 6.67
N LEU A 708 -7.91 -27.57 5.73
CA LEU A 708 -6.92 -26.52 5.44
C LEU A 708 -6.88 -25.45 6.54
N GLU A 709 -8.03 -25.08 7.08
CA GLU A 709 -8.13 -24.13 8.21
C GLU A 709 -7.68 -24.73 9.54
N ASN A 710 -7.96 -26.03 9.76
CA ASN A 710 -7.52 -26.76 10.93
C ASN A 710 -7.09 -28.19 10.54
N PRO A 711 -5.78 -28.48 10.47
CA PRO A 711 -5.26 -29.79 10.08
C PRO A 711 -5.70 -30.96 10.98
N LYS A 712 -6.24 -30.69 12.17
CA LYS A 712 -6.80 -31.70 13.08
C LYS A 712 -8.16 -32.23 12.61
N VAL A 713 -8.85 -31.52 11.72
CA VAL A 713 -10.09 -32.00 11.11
C VAL A 713 -9.71 -32.80 9.87
N VAL A 714 -9.84 -34.11 9.94
CA VAL A 714 -9.59 -35.00 8.81
C VAL A 714 -10.91 -35.49 8.26
N GLY A 715 -11.18 -35.19 6.99
CA GLY A 715 -12.44 -35.50 6.33
C GLY A 715 -12.32 -36.58 5.26
N GLN A 716 -13.37 -37.38 5.09
CA GLN A 716 -13.57 -38.27 3.94
C GLN A 716 -14.98 -38.13 3.37
N MET A 717 -15.11 -38.31 2.06
CA MET A 717 -16.35 -38.41 1.32
C MET A 717 -16.47 -39.83 0.75
N ILE A 718 -17.48 -40.58 1.19
CA ILE A 718 -17.69 -41.98 0.83
C ILE A 718 -19.01 -42.12 0.08
N GLU A 719 -18.92 -42.53 -1.18
CA GLU A 719 -20.08 -42.87 -2.01
C GLU A 719 -20.37 -44.38 -1.93
N VAL A 720 -21.61 -44.76 -1.61
CA VAL A 720 -22.03 -46.18 -1.50
C VAL A 720 -23.25 -46.50 -2.36
N ASP A 721 -23.41 -47.75 -2.79
CA ASP A 721 -24.60 -48.18 -3.53
C ASP A 721 -25.90 -47.89 -2.74
N GLN A 722 -26.97 -47.48 -3.43
CA GLN A 722 -28.29 -47.24 -2.82
C GLN A 722 -28.84 -48.48 -2.08
N ARG A 723 -28.42 -49.68 -2.48
CA ARG A 723 -28.84 -50.95 -1.85
C ARG A 723 -27.75 -51.57 -0.96
N VAL A 724 -26.78 -50.79 -0.51
CA VAL A 724 -25.75 -51.26 0.41
C VAL A 724 -26.41 -51.81 1.68
N THR A 725 -25.98 -52.98 2.14
CA THR A 725 -26.47 -53.52 3.42
C THR A 725 -25.85 -52.75 4.57
N THR A 726 -26.54 -52.72 5.71
CA THR A 726 -26.06 -52.03 6.92
C THR A 726 -24.73 -52.57 7.42
N GLU A 727 -24.47 -53.88 7.25
CA GLU A 727 -23.19 -54.50 7.59
C GLU A 727 -22.07 -54.00 6.69
N ARG A 728 -22.27 -54.01 5.36
CA ARG A 728 -21.24 -53.57 4.41
C ARG A 728 -20.88 -52.09 4.58
N LEU A 729 -21.86 -51.25 4.94
CA LEU A 729 -21.64 -49.84 5.23
C LEU A 729 -20.74 -49.63 6.45
N VAL A 730 -20.97 -50.39 7.54
CA VAL A 730 -20.11 -50.34 8.74
C VAL A 730 -18.69 -50.81 8.40
N ASP A 731 -18.56 -51.87 7.61
CA ASP A 731 -17.25 -52.35 7.16
C ASP A 731 -16.53 -51.30 6.31
N ALA A 732 -17.24 -50.62 5.40
CA ALA A 732 -16.67 -49.56 4.58
C ALA A 732 -16.17 -48.38 5.45
N LEU A 733 -16.94 -47.96 6.45
CA LEU A 733 -16.53 -46.88 7.36
C LEU A 733 -15.25 -47.24 8.12
N ARG A 734 -15.14 -48.48 8.64
CA ARG A 734 -13.94 -48.97 9.33
C ARG A 734 -12.75 -49.10 8.39
N GLU A 735 -12.93 -49.66 7.19
CA GLU A 735 -11.90 -49.77 6.17
C GLU A 735 -11.29 -48.40 5.85
N ASN A 736 -12.14 -47.38 5.62
CA ASN A 736 -11.69 -46.03 5.27
C ASN A 736 -11.13 -45.25 6.47
N TYR A 737 -11.62 -45.53 7.68
CA TYR A 737 -11.07 -44.96 8.91
C TYR A 737 -9.60 -45.37 9.11
N LEU A 738 -9.22 -46.56 8.63
CA LEU A 738 -7.82 -47.03 8.60
C LEU A 738 -7.00 -46.44 7.44
N ASN A 739 -7.59 -45.61 6.58
CA ASN A 739 -6.97 -45.02 5.39
C ASN A 739 -7.24 -43.50 5.31
N PRO A 740 -6.80 -42.70 6.29
CA PRO A 740 -7.12 -41.26 6.37
C PRO A 740 -6.52 -40.40 5.23
N GLY A 741 -5.61 -40.96 4.45
CA GLY A 741 -5.03 -40.31 3.26
C GLY A 741 -5.98 -40.28 2.06
N GLU A 742 -6.91 -41.22 1.98
CA GLU A 742 -7.92 -41.29 0.92
C GLU A 742 -9.06 -40.34 1.24
N PHE A 743 -9.32 -39.35 0.37
CA PHE A 743 -10.32 -38.33 0.64
C PHE A 743 -11.69 -38.64 0.02
N HIS A 744 -11.76 -38.97 -1.28
CA HIS A 744 -13.04 -39.19 -1.98
C HIS A 744 -13.08 -40.62 -2.55
N ILE A 745 -13.89 -41.46 -1.91
CA ILE A 745 -13.99 -42.89 -2.13
C ILE A 745 -15.36 -43.23 -2.69
N ARG A 746 -15.42 -44.24 -3.56
CA ARG A 746 -16.66 -44.80 -4.10
C ARG A 746 -16.63 -46.32 -4.04
N TYR A 747 -17.69 -46.89 -3.46
CA TYR A 747 -18.02 -48.30 -3.55
C TYR A 747 -19.10 -48.52 -4.60
N LEU A 748 -18.74 -49.19 -5.70
CA LEU A 748 -19.66 -49.53 -6.79
C LEU A 748 -19.44 -50.99 -7.17
N GLU A 749 -20.50 -51.79 -7.22
CA GLU A 749 -20.45 -53.23 -7.55
C GLU A 749 -19.42 -54.02 -6.70
N GLY A 750 -19.24 -53.62 -5.44
CA GLY A 750 -18.30 -54.25 -4.50
C GLY A 750 -16.83 -53.81 -4.65
N LYS A 751 -16.51 -52.94 -5.61
CA LYS A 751 -15.16 -52.41 -5.82
C LYS A 751 -14.88 -51.17 -4.99
N HIS A 752 -13.65 -51.04 -4.50
CA HIS A 752 -13.14 -49.85 -3.82
C HIS A 752 -12.41 -48.93 -4.83
N LEU A 753 -12.99 -47.75 -5.08
CA LEU A 753 -12.47 -46.79 -6.05
C LEU A 753 -12.12 -45.48 -5.36
N VAL A 754 -10.90 -44.97 -5.57
CA VAL A 754 -10.46 -43.67 -5.05
C VAL A 754 -10.40 -42.66 -6.20
N LYS A 755 -10.91 -41.45 -5.97
CA LYS A 755 -10.92 -40.38 -6.96
C LYS A 755 -9.53 -39.75 -7.11
N GLY A 756 -9.04 -39.70 -8.34
CA GLY A 756 -7.85 -38.99 -8.75
C GLY A 756 -8.11 -37.99 -9.88
N TRP A 757 -7.04 -37.40 -10.39
CA TRP A 757 -7.04 -36.50 -11.54
C TRP A 757 -6.01 -36.98 -12.55
N ASP A 758 -6.40 -37.07 -13.81
CA ASP A 758 -5.51 -37.38 -14.92
C ASP A 758 -5.44 -36.17 -15.86
N VAL A 759 -4.26 -35.95 -16.45
CA VAL A 759 -4.03 -34.86 -17.41
C VAL A 759 -4.55 -35.26 -18.78
N MET A 760 -5.47 -34.48 -19.33
CA MET A 760 -5.90 -34.63 -20.72
C MET A 760 -4.95 -33.90 -21.65
N LYS A 761 -4.60 -34.55 -22.76
CA LYS A 761 -3.91 -33.88 -23.86
C LYS A 761 -4.92 -32.99 -24.58
N THR A 762 -4.66 -31.70 -24.67
CA THR A 762 -5.43 -30.78 -25.50
C THR A 762 -5.32 -31.24 -26.96
N PRO A 763 -6.43 -31.47 -27.68
CA PRO A 763 -6.39 -31.80 -29.10
C PRO A 763 -5.62 -30.70 -29.85
N ALA A 764 -4.69 -31.08 -30.72
CA ALA A 764 -3.81 -30.16 -31.44
C ALA A 764 -4.48 -29.52 -32.69
N THR A 765 -5.81 -29.38 -32.70
CA THR A 765 -6.56 -28.93 -33.86
C THR A 765 -7.21 -27.57 -33.64
N GLU A 766 -6.99 -26.66 -34.60
CA GLU A 766 -7.78 -25.44 -34.82
C GLU A 766 -9.25 -25.83 -35.08
N GLU A 767 -10.01 -26.09 -34.02
CA GLU A 767 -11.46 -26.14 -34.13
C GLU A 767 -12.00 -24.71 -34.20
N SER A 768 -12.88 -24.46 -35.15
CA SER A 768 -13.59 -23.19 -35.27
C SER A 768 -14.29 -22.87 -33.94
N PRO A 769 -14.39 -21.58 -33.55
CA PRO A 769 -15.03 -21.19 -32.30
C PRO A 769 -16.44 -21.81 -32.17
N PRO A 770 -16.89 -22.16 -30.95
CA PRO A 770 -18.19 -22.78 -30.72
C PRO A 770 -19.38 -21.81 -30.95
N TRP A 771 -19.07 -20.57 -31.33
CA TRP A 771 -20.01 -19.48 -31.50
C TRP A 771 -20.61 -19.49 -32.91
N LYS A 772 -21.94 -19.37 -33.02
CA LYS A 772 -22.66 -19.34 -34.30
C LYS A 772 -22.94 -17.90 -34.73
N GLU A 773 -22.78 -17.62 -36.02
CA GLU A 773 -23.33 -16.41 -36.63
C GLU A 773 -24.86 -16.39 -36.42
N ASN A 774 -25.43 -15.20 -36.14
CA ASN A 774 -26.84 -15.04 -35.77
C ASN A 774 -27.28 -15.84 -34.52
N GLY A 775 -26.34 -16.28 -33.67
CA GLY A 775 -26.64 -16.95 -32.40
C GLY A 775 -27.18 -16.00 -31.33
N THR A 776 -27.98 -16.53 -30.41
CA THR A 776 -28.45 -15.84 -29.20
C THR A 776 -27.89 -16.53 -27.97
N TYR A 777 -27.19 -15.77 -27.13
CA TYR A 777 -26.51 -16.27 -25.92
C TYR A 777 -26.97 -15.51 -24.68
N LEU A 778 -27.33 -16.26 -23.63
CA LEU A 778 -27.66 -15.72 -22.31
C LEU A 778 -26.44 -15.84 -21.40
N ILE A 779 -25.96 -14.71 -20.87
CA ILE A 779 -24.80 -14.66 -19.97
C ILE A 779 -25.25 -14.14 -18.61
N THR A 780 -25.30 -15.03 -17.62
CA THR A 780 -25.58 -14.64 -16.23
C THR A 780 -24.31 -14.17 -15.54
N GLY A 781 -24.44 -13.18 -14.64
CA GLY A 781 -23.27 -12.43 -14.20
C GLY A 781 -22.64 -11.66 -15.36
N GLY A 782 -23.44 -11.30 -16.39
CA GLY A 782 -22.94 -10.80 -17.68
C GLY A 782 -22.21 -9.46 -17.61
N MET A 783 -22.39 -8.71 -16.52
CA MET A 783 -21.64 -7.47 -16.23
C MET A 783 -20.47 -7.68 -15.25
N GLY A 784 -20.21 -8.91 -14.81
CA GLY A 784 -19.02 -9.26 -14.03
C GLY A 784 -17.83 -9.60 -14.94
N GLY A 785 -16.63 -9.73 -14.37
CA GLY A 785 -15.37 -9.91 -15.12
C GLY A 785 -15.45 -11.01 -16.18
N LEU A 786 -15.68 -12.27 -15.78
CA LEU A 786 -15.82 -13.40 -16.71
C LEU A 786 -16.95 -13.19 -17.73
N GLY A 787 -18.11 -12.72 -17.28
CA GLY A 787 -19.27 -12.48 -18.15
C GLY A 787 -18.94 -11.51 -19.29
N LEU A 788 -18.23 -10.43 -18.99
CA LEU A 788 -17.79 -9.44 -19.98
C LEU A 788 -16.69 -9.95 -20.91
N ILE A 789 -15.76 -10.78 -20.41
CA ILE A 789 -14.74 -11.42 -21.25
C ILE A 789 -15.41 -12.26 -22.33
N PHE A 790 -16.32 -13.15 -21.94
CA PHE A 790 -17.03 -14.00 -22.90
C PHE A 790 -17.98 -13.20 -23.79
N ALA A 791 -18.64 -12.17 -23.26
CA ALA A 791 -19.46 -11.29 -24.09
C ALA A 791 -18.62 -10.61 -25.20
N ASN A 792 -17.44 -10.08 -24.87
CA ASN A 792 -16.53 -9.49 -25.84
C ASN A 792 -16.00 -10.53 -26.82
N GLU A 793 -15.63 -11.71 -26.35
CA GLU A 793 -15.11 -12.77 -27.19
C GLU A 793 -16.14 -13.23 -28.23
N ILE A 794 -17.37 -13.49 -27.79
CA ILE A 794 -18.46 -13.87 -28.68
C ILE A 794 -18.75 -12.74 -29.69
N ALA A 795 -18.78 -11.47 -29.24
CA ALA A 795 -19.00 -10.31 -30.10
C ALA A 795 -17.89 -10.14 -31.15
N LYS A 796 -16.63 -10.44 -30.82
CA LYS A 796 -15.49 -10.37 -31.75
C LYS A 796 -15.48 -11.50 -32.77
N GLN A 797 -15.85 -12.70 -32.34
CA GLN A 797 -15.70 -13.92 -33.15
C GLN A 797 -16.89 -14.17 -34.08
N THR A 798 -18.04 -13.53 -33.86
CA THR A 798 -19.27 -13.78 -34.64
C THR A 798 -19.93 -12.52 -35.14
N LYS A 799 -20.65 -12.64 -36.27
CA LYS A 799 -21.45 -11.56 -36.85
C LYS A 799 -22.91 -11.70 -36.43
N GLU A 800 -23.56 -10.56 -36.24
CA GLU A 800 -25.00 -10.46 -35.96
C GLU A 800 -25.47 -11.26 -34.73
N VAL A 801 -24.59 -11.41 -33.74
CA VAL A 801 -24.88 -12.16 -32.51
C VAL A 801 -25.76 -11.34 -31.55
N THR A 802 -26.68 -12.01 -30.87
CA THR A 802 -27.47 -11.41 -29.78
C THR A 802 -26.95 -11.88 -28.43
N LEU A 803 -26.52 -10.92 -27.60
CA LEU A 803 -26.02 -11.16 -26.24
C LEU A 803 -27.01 -10.61 -25.22
N ILE A 804 -27.55 -11.51 -24.39
CA ILE A 804 -28.46 -11.16 -23.30
C ILE A 804 -27.65 -11.25 -22.01
N LEU A 805 -27.27 -10.10 -21.46
CA LEU A 805 -26.51 -10.02 -20.21
C LEU A 805 -27.49 -9.87 -19.05
N THR A 806 -27.30 -10.63 -17.97
CA THR A 806 -28.19 -10.54 -16.79
C THR A 806 -27.41 -10.44 -15.48
N GLY A 807 -27.96 -9.70 -14.54
CA GLY A 807 -27.45 -9.51 -13.18
C GLY A 807 -28.53 -8.93 -12.25
N ARG A 808 -28.24 -8.94 -10.94
CA ARG A 808 -29.16 -8.40 -9.91
C ARG A 808 -29.16 -6.88 -9.85
N SER A 809 -28.04 -6.24 -10.17
CA SER A 809 -27.87 -4.80 -10.09
C SER A 809 -28.63 -4.08 -11.21
N ALA A 810 -29.14 -2.87 -10.93
CA ALA A 810 -29.61 -2.00 -12.00
C ALA A 810 -28.41 -1.47 -12.81
N LEU A 811 -28.64 -1.07 -14.05
CA LEU A 811 -27.58 -0.47 -14.87
C LEU A 811 -27.13 0.87 -14.28
N GLY A 812 -25.85 0.96 -13.92
CA GLY A 812 -25.17 2.21 -13.63
C GLY A 812 -24.54 2.85 -14.86
N THR A 813 -23.95 4.03 -14.70
CA THR A 813 -23.29 4.79 -15.77
C THR A 813 -22.14 4.01 -16.41
N GLU A 814 -21.32 3.32 -15.61
CA GLU A 814 -20.19 2.53 -16.09
C GLU A 814 -20.63 1.30 -16.88
N SER A 815 -21.60 0.55 -16.35
CA SER A 815 -22.21 -0.60 -17.04
C SER A 815 -22.84 -0.21 -18.39
N ALA A 816 -23.42 1.00 -18.48
CA ALA A 816 -23.96 1.50 -19.75
C ALA A 816 -22.87 1.73 -20.82
N LEU A 817 -21.69 2.22 -20.42
CA LEU A 817 -20.55 2.40 -21.34
C LEU A 817 -20.02 1.05 -21.84
N GLN A 818 -19.95 0.04 -20.96
CA GLN A 818 -19.53 -1.32 -21.33
C GLN A 818 -20.48 -1.98 -22.33
N LEU A 819 -21.80 -1.79 -22.16
CA LEU A 819 -22.80 -2.27 -23.13
C LEU A 819 -22.63 -1.60 -24.50
N GLU A 820 -22.36 -0.30 -24.52
CA GLU A 820 -22.18 0.44 -25.77
C GLU A 820 -20.89 0.03 -26.50
N ALA A 821 -19.84 -0.29 -25.74
CA ALA A 821 -18.61 -0.85 -26.30
C ALA A 821 -18.84 -2.21 -27.00
N LEU A 822 -19.66 -3.09 -26.42
CA LEU A 822 -20.02 -4.36 -27.07
C LEU A 822 -20.88 -4.14 -28.32
N ARG A 823 -21.82 -3.20 -28.28
CA ARG A 823 -22.66 -2.86 -29.44
C ARG A 823 -21.85 -2.29 -30.60
N SER A 824 -20.82 -1.49 -30.30
CA SER A 824 -19.92 -0.93 -31.32
C SER A 824 -19.17 -2.00 -32.13
N GLN A 825 -19.09 -3.23 -31.63
CA GLN A 825 -18.47 -4.38 -32.30
C GLN A 825 -19.44 -5.12 -33.25
N GLY A 826 -20.69 -4.66 -33.38
CA GLY A 826 -21.68 -5.24 -34.28
C GLY A 826 -22.58 -6.32 -33.64
N ALA A 827 -22.44 -6.56 -32.33
CA ALA A 827 -23.33 -7.43 -31.56
C ALA A 827 -24.59 -6.68 -31.10
N ARG A 828 -25.76 -7.34 -31.11
CA ARG A 828 -26.96 -6.83 -30.45
C ARG A 828 -26.89 -7.19 -28.97
N VAL A 829 -26.66 -6.21 -28.10
CA VAL A 829 -26.53 -6.44 -26.65
C VAL A 829 -27.68 -5.84 -25.86
N GLU A 830 -28.33 -6.69 -25.06
CA GLU A 830 -29.39 -6.32 -24.14
C GLU A 830 -29.06 -6.73 -22.71
N TYR A 831 -29.25 -5.81 -21.77
CA TYR A 831 -29.18 -6.12 -20.36
C TYR A 831 -30.58 -6.32 -19.79
N ARG A 832 -30.80 -7.44 -19.10
CA ARG A 832 -32.05 -7.75 -18.40
C ARG A 832 -31.74 -8.00 -16.94
N GLN A 833 -32.32 -7.19 -16.06
CA GLN A 833 -32.14 -7.37 -14.63
C GLN A 833 -32.94 -8.58 -14.16
N ALA A 834 -32.27 -9.54 -13.53
CA ALA A 834 -32.90 -10.71 -12.92
C ALA A 834 -31.97 -11.32 -11.86
N ASP A 835 -32.56 -11.76 -10.74
CA ASP A 835 -31.88 -12.62 -9.78
C ASP A 835 -32.01 -14.08 -10.20
N VAL A 836 -30.88 -14.67 -10.61
CA VAL A 836 -30.84 -16.07 -11.02
C VAL A 836 -31.27 -17.04 -9.93
N SER A 837 -31.15 -16.67 -8.64
CA SER A 837 -31.64 -17.50 -7.54
C SER A 837 -33.17 -17.57 -7.45
N ASN A 838 -33.89 -16.64 -8.09
CA ASN A 838 -35.34 -16.59 -8.17
C ASN A 838 -35.86 -17.32 -9.42
N LEU A 839 -36.56 -18.45 -9.22
CA LEU A 839 -37.07 -19.29 -10.31
C LEU A 839 -37.98 -18.52 -11.27
N LYS A 840 -38.90 -17.69 -10.75
CA LYS A 840 -39.87 -16.97 -11.60
C LYS A 840 -39.19 -15.96 -12.50
N GLU A 841 -38.17 -15.28 -12.00
CA GLU A 841 -37.40 -14.30 -12.78
C GLU A 841 -36.60 -14.99 -13.88
N VAL A 842 -36.00 -16.16 -13.59
CA VAL A 842 -35.27 -16.95 -14.59
C VAL A 842 -36.20 -17.52 -15.65
N GLU A 843 -37.36 -18.08 -15.27
CA GLU A 843 -38.37 -18.58 -16.23
C GLU A 843 -38.83 -17.44 -17.15
N GLN A 844 -39.10 -16.25 -16.59
CA GLN A 844 -39.49 -15.08 -17.38
C GLN A 844 -38.36 -14.62 -18.31
N LEU A 845 -37.11 -14.59 -17.82
CA LEU A 845 -35.93 -14.18 -18.58
C LEU A 845 -35.70 -15.10 -19.78
N VAL A 846 -35.68 -16.41 -19.55
CA VAL A 846 -35.43 -17.43 -20.59
C VAL A 846 -36.56 -17.48 -21.61
N HIS A 847 -37.83 -17.47 -21.16
CA HIS A 847 -38.97 -17.48 -22.08
C HIS A 847 -39.04 -16.20 -22.92
N ASN A 848 -38.84 -15.03 -22.33
CA ASN A 848 -38.86 -13.76 -23.08
C ASN A 848 -37.69 -13.69 -24.06
N ALA A 849 -36.50 -14.14 -23.67
CA ALA A 849 -35.35 -14.22 -24.54
C ALA A 849 -35.63 -15.12 -25.75
N ALA A 850 -36.09 -16.35 -25.52
CA ALA A 850 -36.38 -17.29 -26.59
C ALA A 850 -37.52 -16.81 -27.51
N ALA A 851 -38.57 -16.20 -26.96
CA ALA A 851 -39.71 -15.71 -27.74
C ALA A 851 -39.35 -14.51 -28.62
N GLU A 852 -38.52 -13.58 -28.14
CA GLU A 852 -38.16 -12.36 -28.86
C GLU A 852 -37.10 -12.59 -29.94
N PHE A 853 -36.14 -13.48 -29.69
CA PHE A 853 -34.99 -13.70 -30.58
C PHE A 853 -35.07 -14.98 -31.41
N GLY A 854 -36.19 -15.71 -31.35
CA GLY A 854 -36.40 -16.92 -32.15
C GLY A 854 -35.65 -18.15 -31.63
N GLY A 855 -35.14 -18.12 -30.39
CA GLY A 855 -34.48 -19.24 -29.72
C GLY A 855 -33.32 -18.81 -28.82
N LEU A 856 -32.66 -19.79 -28.21
CA LEU A 856 -31.44 -19.59 -27.42
C LEU A 856 -30.44 -20.68 -27.83
N GLN A 857 -29.26 -20.30 -28.31
CA GLN A 857 -28.21 -21.22 -28.75
C GLN A 857 -27.25 -21.56 -27.61
N GLY A 858 -27.12 -20.71 -26.59
CA GLY A 858 -26.33 -21.10 -25.43
C GLY A 858 -26.57 -20.29 -24.18
N ILE A 859 -26.22 -20.91 -23.04
CA ILE A 859 -26.25 -20.29 -21.72
C ILE A 859 -24.84 -20.33 -21.14
N LEU A 860 -24.34 -19.20 -20.68
CA LEU A 860 -23.09 -19.06 -19.95
C LEU A 860 -23.43 -18.59 -18.53
N HIS A 861 -23.19 -19.45 -17.54
CA HIS A 861 -23.49 -19.16 -16.15
C HIS A 861 -22.23 -18.73 -15.40
N SER A 862 -22.01 -17.42 -15.31
CA SER A 862 -20.87 -16.81 -14.59
C SER A 862 -21.29 -16.06 -13.32
N ALA A 863 -22.57 -16.13 -12.93
CA ALA A 863 -23.04 -15.51 -11.70
C ALA A 863 -22.45 -16.18 -10.45
N GLY A 864 -21.82 -15.37 -9.60
CA GLY A 864 -21.26 -15.78 -8.33
C GLY A 864 -21.22 -14.62 -7.34
N VAL A 865 -21.17 -14.96 -6.06
CA VAL A 865 -20.94 -14.02 -4.95
C VAL A 865 -19.93 -14.69 -4.03
N ILE A 866 -19.04 -13.90 -3.45
CA ILE A 866 -18.01 -14.33 -2.51
C ILE A 866 -18.22 -13.56 -1.20
N LYS A 867 -17.99 -14.22 -0.07
CA LYS A 867 -18.15 -13.66 1.29
C LYS A 867 -17.08 -14.22 2.22
N ASP A 868 -15.81 -13.99 1.92
CA ASP A 868 -14.72 -14.73 2.57
C ASP A 868 -14.67 -14.52 4.08
N ARG A 869 -14.58 -15.63 4.80
CA ARG A 869 -14.49 -15.70 6.26
C ARG A 869 -14.15 -17.12 6.69
N LEU A 870 -13.23 -17.26 7.65
CA LEU A 870 -12.92 -18.54 8.27
C LEU A 870 -14.19 -19.24 8.77
N MET A 871 -14.25 -20.57 8.65
CA MET A 871 -15.43 -21.35 9.02
C MET A 871 -15.89 -21.10 10.44
N LEU A 872 -14.96 -20.86 11.38
CA LEU A 872 -15.28 -20.61 12.78
C LEU A 872 -16.28 -19.45 12.97
N ASN A 873 -16.17 -18.42 12.12
CA ASN A 873 -16.95 -17.18 12.20
C ASN A 873 -17.96 -17.01 11.06
N LYS A 874 -18.05 -18.00 10.17
CA LYS A 874 -18.92 -17.97 8.99
C LYS A 874 -20.38 -18.08 9.39
N THR A 875 -21.23 -17.15 8.95
CA THR A 875 -22.67 -17.24 9.27
C THR A 875 -23.42 -18.09 8.25
N THR A 876 -24.56 -18.64 8.68
CA THR A 876 -25.45 -19.38 7.79
C THR A 876 -26.01 -18.48 6.69
N GLU A 877 -26.30 -17.22 6.99
CA GLU A 877 -26.77 -16.24 6.00
C GLU A 877 -25.74 -15.98 4.91
N GLU A 878 -24.46 -15.86 5.27
CA GLU A 878 -23.35 -15.68 4.32
C GLU A 878 -23.17 -16.91 3.44
N LEU A 879 -23.15 -18.10 4.05
CA LEU A 879 -23.13 -19.38 3.34
C LEU A 879 -24.28 -19.44 2.31
N GLN A 880 -25.51 -19.12 2.71
CA GLN A 880 -26.65 -19.16 1.80
C GLN A 880 -26.52 -18.14 0.66
N ALA A 881 -26.01 -16.94 0.94
CA ALA A 881 -25.82 -15.90 -0.07
C ALA A 881 -24.82 -16.31 -1.16
N VAL A 882 -23.75 -17.03 -0.80
CA VAL A 882 -22.74 -17.56 -1.74
C VAL A 882 -23.25 -18.77 -2.50
N LEU A 883 -23.96 -19.68 -1.83
CA LEU A 883 -24.57 -20.85 -2.48
C LEU A 883 -25.67 -20.45 -3.47
N ALA A 884 -26.45 -19.39 -3.20
CA ALA A 884 -27.65 -19.04 -3.97
C ALA A 884 -27.42 -18.87 -5.50
N PRO A 885 -26.53 -18.00 -5.99
CA PRO A 885 -26.37 -17.80 -7.43
C PRO A 885 -25.81 -19.03 -8.14
N LYS A 886 -24.96 -19.82 -7.48
CA LYS A 886 -24.34 -21.01 -8.10
C LYS A 886 -25.21 -22.26 -7.99
N VAL A 887 -25.82 -22.54 -6.84
CA VAL A 887 -26.65 -23.72 -6.65
C VAL A 887 -28.06 -23.47 -7.18
N ALA A 888 -28.76 -22.48 -6.62
CA ALA A 888 -30.14 -22.21 -7.03
C ALA A 888 -30.21 -21.65 -8.46
N GLY A 889 -29.27 -20.78 -8.84
CA GLY A 889 -29.21 -20.22 -10.19
C GLY A 889 -29.06 -21.28 -11.29
N LEU A 890 -28.17 -22.25 -11.10
CA LEU A 890 -27.98 -23.32 -12.07
C LEU A 890 -29.23 -24.21 -12.20
N VAL A 891 -29.81 -24.63 -11.07
CA VAL A 891 -31.04 -25.46 -11.06
C VAL A 891 -32.20 -24.72 -11.73
N ASN A 892 -32.33 -23.41 -11.49
CA ASN A 892 -33.38 -22.61 -12.12
C ASN A 892 -33.15 -22.47 -13.64
N LEU A 893 -31.90 -22.28 -14.08
CA LEU A 893 -31.56 -22.17 -15.50
C LEU A 893 -31.78 -23.49 -16.25
N ASP A 894 -31.37 -24.62 -15.67
CA ASP A 894 -31.64 -25.96 -16.23
C ASP A 894 -33.15 -26.19 -16.36
N GLN A 895 -33.92 -25.92 -15.30
CA GLN A 895 -35.38 -26.06 -15.33
C GLN A 895 -36.02 -25.16 -16.40
N ALA A 896 -35.63 -23.89 -16.48
CA ALA A 896 -36.21 -22.92 -17.41
C ALA A 896 -35.81 -23.19 -18.88
N SER A 897 -34.67 -23.83 -19.11
CA SER A 897 -34.16 -24.12 -20.47
C SER A 897 -34.43 -25.55 -20.93
N LYS A 898 -35.06 -26.39 -20.11
CA LYS A 898 -35.27 -27.83 -20.34
C LYS A 898 -35.89 -28.21 -21.69
N GLU A 899 -36.77 -27.36 -22.22
CA GLU A 899 -37.49 -27.57 -23.50
C GLU A 899 -36.80 -26.87 -24.69
N LEU A 900 -35.71 -26.13 -24.45
CA LEU A 900 -34.94 -25.43 -25.48
C LEU A 900 -33.86 -26.33 -26.07
N LYS A 901 -33.57 -26.13 -27.36
CA LYS A 901 -32.45 -26.79 -28.05
C LYS A 901 -31.22 -25.89 -27.99
N LEU A 902 -30.52 -25.92 -26.85
CA LEU A 902 -29.23 -25.25 -26.69
C LEU A 902 -28.15 -25.98 -27.49
N ASP A 903 -27.13 -25.30 -28.00
CA ASP A 903 -25.89 -25.92 -28.51
C ASP A 903 -24.83 -26.04 -27.42
N LEU A 904 -24.86 -25.15 -26.43
CA LEU A 904 -23.93 -25.17 -25.30
C LEU A 904 -24.58 -24.66 -24.00
N PHE A 905 -24.21 -25.27 -22.89
CA PHE A 905 -24.49 -24.77 -21.54
C PHE A 905 -23.17 -24.78 -20.77
N VAL A 906 -22.55 -23.61 -20.63
CA VAL A 906 -21.25 -23.44 -19.99
C VAL A 906 -21.43 -22.87 -18.59
N VAL A 907 -20.71 -23.46 -17.64
CA VAL A 907 -20.92 -23.26 -16.22
C VAL A 907 -19.55 -23.04 -15.57
N PHE A 908 -19.27 -21.81 -15.13
CA PHE A 908 -17.94 -21.42 -14.62
C PHE A 908 -17.75 -21.79 -13.15
N SER A 909 -16.99 -22.88 -12.92
CA SER A 909 -16.60 -23.32 -11.57
C SER A 909 -15.23 -22.75 -11.16
N SER A 910 -14.71 -23.19 -10.01
CA SER A 910 -13.37 -22.86 -9.51
C SER A 910 -12.60 -24.12 -9.12
N VAL A 911 -11.28 -24.12 -9.32
CA VAL A 911 -10.36 -25.18 -8.86
C VAL A 911 -10.42 -25.36 -7.34
N TYR A 912 -10.82 -24.33 -6.60
CA TYR A 912 -11.01 -24.41 -5.15
C TYR A 912 -12.16 -25.34 -4.75
N GLY A 913 -13.13 -25.63 -5.64
CA GLY A 913 -14.09 -26.72 -5.41
C GLY A 913 -13.42 -28.10 -5.33
N VAL A 914 -12.24 -28.26 -5.94
CA VAL A 914 -11.44 -29.50 -5.89
C VAL A 914 -10.48 -29.50 -4.72
N MET A 915 -9.81 -28.39 -4.44
CA MET A 915 -8.72 -28.34 -3.46
C MET A 915 -9.16 -27.89 -2.07
N GLY A 916 -10.26 -27.13 -1.98
CA GLY A 916 -10.55 -26.27 -0.83
C GLY A 916 -9.73 -24.98 -0.89
N ASN A 917 -10.16 -23.96 -0.13
CA ASN A 917 -9.41 -22.72 0.06
C ASN A 917 -9.80 -22.09 1.41
N PRO A 918 -8.85 -21.83 2.35
CA PRO A 918 -9.16 -21.21 3.63
C PRO A 918 -9.99 -19.93 3.48
N GLY A 919 -11.02 -19.78 4.32
CA GLY A 919 -11.96 -18.65 4.27
C GLY A 919 -13.07 -18.78 3.24
N GLN A 920 -13.03 -19.76 2.33
CA GLN A 920 -13.95 -19.87 1.21
C GLN A 920 -14.80 -21.16 1.24
N ALA A 921 -15.16 -21.66 2.42
CA ALA A 921 -15.76 -22.98 2.57
C ALA A 921 -17.11 -23.14 1.82
N ASP A 922 -17.92 -22.09 1.80
CA ASP A 922 -19.19 -22.01 1.06
C ASP A 922 -18.99 -21.91 -0.45
N TYR A 923 -18.05 -21.07 -0.89
CA TYR A 923 -17.69 -20.93 -2.31
C TYR A 923 -17.12 -22.24 -2.88
N CYS A 924 -16.22 -22.89 -2.14
CA CYS A 924 -15.69 -24.21 -2.50
C CYS A 924 -16.83 -25.23 -2.65
N SER A 925 -17.81 -25.20 -1.74
CA SER A 925 -18.94 -26.13 -1.76
C SER A 925 -19.90 -25.89 -2.91
N ALA A 926 -20.18 -24.61 -3.22
CA ALA A 926 -20.95 -24.22 -4.40
C ALA A 926 -20.31 -24.74 -5.69
N ASN A 927 -19.00 -24.57 -5.83
CA ASN A 927 -18.23 -24.98 -7.01
C ASN A 927 -18.02 -26.50 -7.10
N ALA A 928 -17.93 -27.20 -5.97
CA ALA A 928 -17.77 -28.65 -5.91
C ALA A 928 -19.02 -29.41 -6.39
N LEU A 929 -20.23 -28.90 -6.11
CA LEU A 929 -21.50 -29.49 -6.57
C LEU A 929 -21.54 -29.63 -8.10
N TRP A 930 -20.93 -28.69 -8.80
CA TRP A 930 -21.05 -28.52 -10.25
C TRP A 930 -20.30 -29.57 -11.06
N MET A 931 -19.13 -30.02 -10.56
CA MET A 931 -18.32 -31.03 -11.23
C MET A 931 -19.05 -32.37 -11.44
N ARG A 932 -20.22 -32.56 -10.79
CA ARG A 932 -21.05 -33.75 -10.93
C ARG A 932 -22.39 -33.53 -11.64
N MET A 933 -22.96 -32.32 -11.66
CA MET A 933 -24.15 -32.03 -12.51
C MET A 933 -23.88 -32.34 -13.98
N HIS A 934 -22.70 -31.97 -14.49
CA HIS A 934 -22.26 -32.25 -15.86
C HIS A 934 -22.23 -33.76 -16.18
N HIS A 935 -21.94 -34.60 -15.17
CA HIS A 935 -21.88 -36.05 -15.33
C HIS A 935 -23.27 -36.72 -15.31
N ILE A 936 -24.26 -36.07 -14.68
CA ILE A 936 -25.68 -36.49 -14.67
C ILE A 936 -26.33 -36.09 -16.01
N GLU A 937 -26.04 -34.90 -16.52
CA GLU A 937 -26.51 -34.44 -17.85
C GLU A 937 -25.94 -35.27 -18.99
N MET A 938 -24.65 -35.64 -18.98
CA MET A 938 -24.10 -36.56 -20.00
C MET A 938 -24.80 -37.93 -20.00
N ASN A 939 -25.27 -38.41 -18.84
CA ASN A 939 -26.06 -39.65 -18.76
C ASN A 939 -27.52 -39.47 -19.22
N LEU A 940 -28.08 -38.26 -19.11
CA LEU A 940 -29.38 -37.90 -19.69
C LEU A 940 -29.27 -37.69 -21.21
N CYS A 941 -28.17 -37.12 -21.69
CA CYS A 941 -27.87 -36.99 -23.13
C CYS A 941 -27.58 -38.34 -23.78
N ARG A 942 -26.88 -39.27 -23.11
CA ARG A 942 -26.75 -40.66 -23.59
C ARG A 942 -28.10 -41.33 -23.79
N ARG A 943 -29.03 -41.22 -22.83
CA ARG A 943 -30.40 -41.75 -22.96
C ARG A 943 -31.24 -41.07 -24.04
N ARG A 944 -31.01 -39.77 -24.31
CA ARG A 944 -31.65 -39.04 -25.41
C ARG A 944 -31.08 -39.41 -26.78
N SER A 945 -29.78 -39.71 -26.86
CA SER A 945 -29.12 -40.21 -28.08
C SER A 945 -29.60 -41.62 -28.47
N GLU A 946 -29.84 -42.50 -27.48
CA GLU A 946 -30.45 -43.82 -27.69
C GLU A 946 -31.91 -43.74 -28.13
N ALA A 947 -32.59 -42.60 -27.90
CA ALA A 947 -33.96 -42.31 -28.31
C ALA A 947 -34.07 -41.55 -29.66
N GLY A 948 -32.96 -41.35 -30.38
CA GLY A 948 -32.95 -40.78 -31.74
C GLY A 948 -33.09 -39.26 -31.83
N THR A 949 -32.98 -38.53 -30.71
CA THR A 949 -32.94 -37.06 -30.71
C THR A 949 -31.48 -36.60 -30.58
N PRO A 950 -30.98 -35.70 -31.45
CA PRO A 950 -29.63 -35.17 -31.29
C PRO A 950 -29.53 -34.37 -29.99
N CYS A 951 -28.54 -34.72 -29.15
CA CYS A 951 -28.19 -33.96 -27.94
C CYS A 951 -27.07 -32.95 -28.26
N PRO A 952 -27.04 -31.79 -27.60
CA PRO A 952 -25.95 -30.82 -27.68
C PRO A 952 -24.66 -31.36 -27.03
#